data_AF-A0A8H6A912-F1
#
_entry.id   AF-A0A8H6A912-F1
#
_cell.length_a   1.000
_cell.length_b   1.000
_cell.length_c   1.000
_cell.angle_alpha   90.00
_cell.angle_beta   90.00
_cell.angle_gamma   90.00
#
_symmetry.space_group_name_H-M   'P 1'
#
loop_
_entity.id
_entity.type
_entity.pdbx_description
1 polymer ?
#
loop_
_entity_poly.entity_id
_entity_poly.type
_entity_poly.pdbx_seq_one_letter_code
_entity_poly.pdbx_strand_id
1 'polypeptide(L)'
;MNYFIKTPAAEDSHTLKITITPHFDAQGAHHLFIDQALSSPNCLAHQPLFIFETKYGNVPAHPFTENAIQAHDAAGPLQISFTPKPNSPDQEWRVDRNTSGDVTLQFNVFPREVDITTPMGPRVDMRRDQGGLCAGGRWFLPRPAVDREYHNIVEWDLAQAPEGTRAVWSYGEGPGPVTKDGNPNVVTDSIFMVGPVKSYLNSGVLSGAYSGANIYWFGELPDNLQRLNEYNVLLFPKLASFFQREDASYRVFIRKVIRGFGGSSCLESYMLEYDKTVSEETDEDMICLLSHEMIHSFSFMDPEIDGYDNGWFIEGIAEFYSIFLPYRFGLRGVEYLQSRLNAVLHEYGTSPRIEMDATDAQHEFYNDWYAERIPYMRGCVYLLQIDSHLRKVTGRFEIDQNSPLDDILVELAKRWHRGRQVRARDWLEYLRPILGENTDIAGDFQSMLRGKVLDMRDVLVTNKDWSLSWSMQEILEIGYDKSSNSTRIISGVVPGSRAALAGLKDGDHIVSTSRISFLDKRATIHGERLLTGPIPSDPATSTSPKVSPNPVRNFLLRRFRRHAGWHRHAEDRNHHLDRDRIGPVLHFESNRWLLIGMQARLHGYINGWFAAIAAQTSRPFGLRGPAPADEGARGVESRMLNRHNSADDRKGVDLRGALRPLHLKLSSRFGEVAAPLRDEMCRDRGLG
;
A
#
# COMPACT_ATOMS: atom_id res chain seq x y z
N MET A 1 38.58 20.11 34.47
CA MET A 1 38.40 21.39 33.77
C MET A 1 39.43 21.44 32.66
N ASN A 2 39.00 21.31 31.40
CA ASN A 2 39.78 21.56 30.17
C ASN A 2 38.77 21.46 29.02
N TYR A 3 38.33 22.62 28.51
CA TYR A 3 37.37 22.67 27.41
C TYR A 3 38.11 22.54 26.08
N PHE A 4 38.02 21.37 25.45
CA PHE A 4 38.20 21.30 24.01
C PHE A 4 36.93 21.81 23.35
N ILE A 5 36.90 23.12 23.09
CA ILE A 5 35.95 23.70 22.15
C ILE A 5 36.36 23.16 20.77
N LYS A 6 35.62 22.17 20.27
CA LYS A 6 35.54 21.97 18.82
C LYS A 6 34.89 23.22 18.26
N THR A 7 35.68 24.09 17.64
CA THR A 7 35.13 25.00 16.63
C THR A 7 34.47 24.10 15.58
N PRO A 8 33.20 24.32 15.22
CA PRO A 8 32.68 23.69 14.01
C PRO A 8 33.50 24.25 12.85
N ALA A 9 34.25 23.38 12.17
CA ALA A 9 34.41 23.60 10.74
C ALA A 9 33.00 23.61 10.15
N ALA A 10 32.73 24.51 9.20
CA ALA A 10 31.48 24.41 8.45
C ALA A 10 31.49 23.04 7.76
N GLU A 11 30.52 22.19 8.09
CA GLU A 11 30.26 21.00 7.29
C GLU A 11 29.68 21.52 5.97
N ASP A 12 30.29 21.16 4.84
CA ASP A 12 29.80 21.51 3.50
C ASP A 12 28.51 20.72 3.20
N SER A 13 27.44 21.06 3.91
CA SER A 13 26.13 20.42 3.82
C SER A 13 25.52 20.74 2.46
N HIS A 14 25.70 19.83 1.50
CA HIS A 14 25.14 19.92 0.17
C HIS A 14 23.62 20.12 0.27
N THR A 15 23.16 21.33 -0.02
CA THR A 15 21.79 21.76 0.20
C THR A 15 21.04 21.77 -1.13
N LEU A 16 19.85 21.17 -1.14
CA LEU A 16 18.89 21.29 -2.21
C LEU A 16 17.67 22.04 -1.67
N LYS A 17 17.57 23.33 -2.00
CA LYS A 17 16.42 24.16 -1.62
C LYS A 17 15.42 24.24 -2.77
N ILE A 18 14.14 24.11 -2.46
CA ILE A 18 13.03 24.29 -3.38
C ILE A 18 12.04 25.29 -2.78
N THR A 19 11.86 26.42 -3.44
CA THR A 19 10.85 27.44 -3.14
C THR A 19 9.69 27.26 -4.11
N ILE A 20 8.48 27.05 -3.61
CA ILE A 20 7.30 26.76 -4.44
C ILE A 20 6.28 27.91 -4.33
N THR A 21 5.94 28.53 -5.45
CA THR A 21 4.97 29.64 -5.53
C THR A 21 3.73 29.17 -6.29
N PRO A 22 2.58 28.92 -5.62
CA PRO A 22 1.34 28.56 -6.30
C PRO A 22 0.65 29.80 -6.91
N HIS A 23 0.33 29.72 -8.20
CA HIS A 23 -0.47 30.71 -8.92
C HIS A 23 -1.93 30.24 -9.04
N PHE A 24 -2.88 31.17 -8.97
CA PHE A 24 -4.31 30.89 -8.87
C PHE A 24 -5.12 31.50 -10.02
N ASP A 25 -6.25 30.87 -10.34
CA ASP A 25 -7.27 31.36 -11.27
C ASP A 25 -8.68 31.24 -10.67
N ALA A 26 -9.71 31.49 -11.50
CA ALA A 26 -11.12 31.40 -11.09
C ALA A 26 -11.59 29.98 -10.69
N GLN A 27 -10.76 28.95 -10.85
CA GLN A 27 -11.05 27.57 -10.45
C GLN A 27 -10.17 27.11 -9.26
N GLY A 28 -9.32 27.98 -8.71
CA GLY A 28 -8.41 27.67 -7.61
C GLY A 28 -6.94 27.65 -8.05
N ALA A 29 -6.13 26.78 -7.47
CA ALA A 29 -4.72 26.66 -7.84
C ALA A 29 -4.58 26.21 -9.31
N HIS A 30 -3.79 26.95 -10.10
CA HIS A 30 -3.62 26.77 -11.54
C HIS A 30 -2.29 26.11 -11.89
N HIS A 31 -1.18 26.60 -11.37
CA HIS A 31 0.16 26.11 -11.67
C HIS A 31 1.13 26.47 -10.54
N LEU A 32 2.30 25.81 -10.53
CA LEU A 32 3.38 26.15 -9.62
C LEU A 32 4.50 26.84 -10.40
N PHE A 33 5.03 27.94 -9.88
CA PHE A 33 6.37 28.38 -10.20
C PHE A 33 7.33 27.74 -9.19
N ILE A 34 8.44 27.20 -9.69
CA ILE A 34 9.47 26.51 -8.91
C ILE A 34 10.77 27.29 -9.04
N ASP A 35 11.38 27.62 -7.90
CA ASP A 35 12.77 28.08 -7.79
C ASP A 35 13.55 27.02 -7.01
N GLN A 36 14.52 26.38 -7.65
CA GLN A 36 15.27 25.24 -7.13
C GLN A 36 16.76 25.54 -7.12
N ALA A 37 17.32 25.76 -5.94
CA ALA A 37 18.73 26.08 -5.72
C ALA A 37 19.51 24.86 -5.21
N LEU A 38 20.62 24.57 -5.86
CA LEU A 38 21.59 23.53 -5.49
C LEU A 38 22.90 24.20 -5.06
N SER A 39 23.32 23.98 -3.81
CA SER A 39 24.49 24.66 -3.25
C SER A 39 25.79 24.20 -3.91
N SER A 40 26.53 25.14 -4.49
CA SER A 40 27.90 25.05 -4.99
C SER A 40 28.29 23.67 -5.57
N PRO A 41 27.59 23.21 -6.64
CA PRO A 41 27.72 21.84 -7.14
C PRO A 41 29.07 21.54 -7.82
N ASN A 42 29.84 22.58 -8.19
CA ASN A 42 31.14 22.45 -8.87
C ASN A 42 31.09 21.57 -10.13
N CYS A 43 29.99 21.64 -10.88
CA CYS A 43 29.78 20.87 -12.10
C CYS A 43 30.63 21.43 -13.26
N LEU A 44 31.22 20.53 -14.03
CA LEU A 44 32.00 20.86 -15.22
C LEU A 44 31.08 21.05 -16.45
N ALA A 45 31.55 21.85 -17.40
CA ALA A 45 30.90 22.03 -18.69
C ALA A 45 30.48 20.69 -19.32
N HIS A 46 29.24 20.64 -19.79
CA HIS A 46 28.58 19.51 -20.41
C HIS A 46 28.46 18.25 -19.55
N GLN A 47 28.70 18.27 -18.23
CA GLN A 47 28.39 17.15 -17.33
C GLN A 47 26.95 17.22 -16.79
N PRO A 48 26.35 16.10 -16.36
CA PRO A 48 25.03 16.10 -15.75
C PRO A 48 25.05 16.89 -14.43
N LEU A 49 24.22 17.93 -14.36
CA LEU A 49 23.98 18.69 -13.12
C LEU A 49 22.76 18.13 -12.39
N PHE A 50 21.68 17.89 -13.13
CA PHE A 50 20.46 17.24 -12.65
C PHE A 50 20.07 16.05 -13.54
N ILE A 51 19.21 15.19 -12.99
CA ILE A 51 18.50 14.12 -13.68
C ILE A 51 17.00 14.38 -13.56
N PHE A 52 16.27 14.25 -14.66
CA PHE A 52 14.81 14.29 -14.69
C PHE A 52 14.26 12.98 -15.26
N GLU A 53 13.30 12.35 -14.59
CA GLU A 53 12.68 11.12 -15.08
C GLU A 53 11.54 11.48 -16.05
N THR A 54 11.70 11.18 -17.34
CA THR A 54 10.78 11.64 -18.40
C THR A 54 9.45 10.88 -18.47
N LYS A 55 9.36 9.73 -17.81
CA LYS A 55 8.14 8.93 -17.65
C LYS A 55 8.28 7.98 -16.46
N TYR A 56 7.18 7.69 -15.77
CA TYR A 56 7.12 6.65 -14.75
C TYR A 56 5.96 5.70 -15.05
N GLY A 57 6.25 4.40 -15.20
CA GLY A 57 5.31 3.44 -15.77
C GLY A 57 4.85 3.86 -17.17
N ASN A 58 3.53 3.96 -17.35
CA ASN A 58 2.88 4.47 -18.57
C ASN A 58 2.54 5.99 -18.53
N VAL A 59 2.92 6.70 -17.46
CA VAL A 59 2.65 8.13 -17.30
C VAL A 59 3.86 8.96 -17.75
N PRO A 60 3.72 9.85 -18.77
CA PRO A 60 4.78 10.81 -19.10
C PRO A 60 4.90 11.86 -17.99
N ALA A 61 6.12 12.35 -17.75
CA ALA A 61 6.40 13.42 -16.82
C ALA A 61 5.93 14.80 -17.36
N HIS A 62 6.13 15.87 -16.59
CA HIS A 62 5.86 17.23 -17.08
C HIS A 62 6.71 17.52 -18.34
N PRO A 63 6.12 18.01 -19.45
CA PRO A 63 6.78 18.12 -20.76
C PRO A 63 7.70 19.35 -20.84
N PHE A 64 8.76 19.36 -20.06
CA PHE A 64 9.77 20.43 -20.10
C PHE A 64 10.49 20.48 -21.46
N THR A 65 10.95 21.69 -21.80
CA THR A 65 11.91 21.94 -22.88
C THR A 65 13.02 22.83 -22.34
N GLU A 66 14.19 22.84 -22.99
CA GLU A 66 15.36 23.63 -22.57
C GLU A 66 15.00 25.12 -22.39
N ASN A 67 14.19 25.68 -23.30
CA ASN A 67 13.69 27.06 -23.26
C ASN A 67 12.70 27.36 -22.10
N ALA A 68 12.18 26.33 -21.42
CA ALA A 68 11.26 26.49 -20.29
C ALA A 68 11.96 26.55 -18.93
N ILE A 69 13.28 26.27 -18.89
CA ILE A 69 14.08 26.28 -17.66
C ILE A 69 15.05 27.48 -17.73
N GLN A 70 14.90 28.43 -16.81
CA GLN A 70 15.87 29.50 -16.62
C GLN A 70 16.92 29.04 -15.61
N ALA A 71 18.20 28.99 -16.01
CA ALA A 71 19.30 28.48 -15.18
C ALA A 71 20.33 29.59 -14.92
N HIS A 72 20.74 29.76 -13.66
CA HIS A 72 21.63 30.84 -13.23
C HIS A 72 22.62 30.38 -12.15
N ASP A 73 23.82 30.96 -12.14
CA ASP A 73 24.80 30.83 -11.05
C ASP A 73 25.48 32.19 -10.74
N ALA A 74 26.50 32.20 -9.88
CA ALA A 74 27.20 33.44 -9.49
C ALA A 74 27.99 34.12 -10.63
N ALA A 75 28.20 33.46 -11.77
CA ALA A 75 28.78 34.03 -12.98
C ALA A 75 27.71 34.47 -14.02
N GLY A 76 26.41 34.30 -13.70
CA GLY A 76 25.28 34.73 -14.52
C GLY A 76 24.47 33.56 -15.10
N PRO A 77 23.75 33.77 -16.21
CA PRO A 77 22.98 32.71 -16.86
C PRO A 77 23.84 31.49 -17.27
N LEU A 78 23.19 30.34 -17.30
CA LEU A 78 23.67 29.06 -17.83
C LEU A 78 22.74 28.66 -18.99
N GLN A 79 23.28 28.05 -20.05
CA GLN A 79 22.44 27.38 -21.06
C GLN A 79 22.33 25.90 -20.68
N ILE A 80 21.09 25.42 -20.55
CA ILE A 80 20.79 24.03 -20.21
C ILE A 80 20.57 23.21 -21.49
N SER A 81 20.96 21.94 -21.46
CA SER A 81 20.79 21.00 -22.57
C SER A 81 20.34 19.62 -22.07
N PHE A 82 19.42 19.00 -22.79
CA PHE A 82 18.70 17.80 -22.37
C PHE A 82 19.21 16.55 -23.11
N THR A 83 19.90 15.66 -22.41
CA THR A 83 20.48 14.43 -22.98
C THR A 83 19.75 13.19 -22.44
N PRO A 84 19.00 12.43 -23.25
CA PRO A 84 18.36 11.18 -22.81
C PRO A 84 19.40 10.12 -22.42
N LYS A 85 19.22 9.40 -21.30
CA LYS A 85 20.05 8.23 -20.99
C LYS A 85 19.58 7.03 -21.82
N PRO A 86 20.48 6.30 -22.51
CA PRO A 86 20.14 5.05 -23.18
C PRO A 86 19.54 4.04 -22.19
N ASN A 87 18.46 3.36 -22.62
CA ASN A 87 17.76 2.30 -21.87
C ASN A 87 17.23 2.70 -20.47
N SER A 88 16.96 4.00 -20.23
CA SER A 88 16.41 4.51 -18.97
C SER A 88 15.33 5.57 -19.24
N PRO A 89 14.35 5.78 -18.34
CA PRO A 89 13.49 6.96 -18.39
C PRO A 89 14.21 8.26 -17.99
N ASP A 90 15.39 8.19 -17.37
CA ASP A 90 16.22 9.35 -17.01
C ASP A 90 16.63 10.18 -18.25
N GLN A 91 16.56 11.49 -18.09
CA GLN A 91 17.19 12.51 -18.94
C GLN A 91 18.18 13.31 -18.08
N GLU A 92 19.37 13.55 -18.60
CA GLU A 92 20.40 14.36 -17.97
C GLU A 92 20.25 15.82 -18.40
N TRP A 93 20.23 16.72 -17.42
CA TRP A 93 20.25 18.16 -17.66
C TRP A 93 21.70 18.64 -17.48
N ARG A 94 22.33 19.00 -18.59
CA ARG A 94 23.75 19.35 -18.72
C ARG A 94 23.90 20.85 -19.01
N VAL A 95 24.92 21.50 -18.48
CA VAL A 95 25.16 22.96 -18.67
C VAL A 95 26.25 23.26 -19.71
N ASP A 96 26.24 24.45 -20.29
CA ASP A 96 27.19 24.86 -21.35
C ASP A 96 28.61 25.18 -20.85
N ARG A 97 28.74 25.59 -19.58
CA ARG A 97 30.01 25.97 -18.95
C ARG A 97 30.14 25.38 -17.54
N ASN A 98 31.33 25.52 -16.94
CA ASN A 98 31.53 25.20 -15.52
C ASN A 98 30.64 26.10 -14.64
N THR A 99 30.07 25.53 -13.58
CA THR A 99 29.25 26.25 -12.60
C THR A 99 30.11 27.00 -11.58
N SER A 100 29.71 28.21 -11.18
CA SER A 100 30.37 29.03 -10.16
C SER A 100 29.41 29.41 -9.05
N GLY A 101 29.72 29.00 -7.81
CA GLY A 101 28.79 29.13 -6.68
C GLY A 101 27.54 28.28 -6.86
N ASP A 102 26.47 28.66 -6.16
CA ASP A 102 25.19 27.96 -6.17
C ASP A 102 24.48 28.10 -7.52
N VAL A 103 23.80 27.03 -7.95
CA VAL A 103 23.04 27.02 -9.22
C VAL A 103 21.55 26.99 -8.93
N THR A 104 20.80 27.90 -9.53
CA THR A 104 19.35 28.00 -9.40
C THR A 104 18.69 27.66 -10.73
N LEU A 105 17.64 26.82 -10.69
CA LEU A 105 16.71 26.57 -11.79
C LEU A 105 15.36 27.22 -11.48
N GLN A 106 14.79 27.94 -12.46
CA GLN A 106 13.48 28.57 -12.36
C GLN A 106 12.58 28.12 -13.51
N PHE A 107 11.40 27.57 -13.20
CA PHE A 107 10.49 27.00 -14.20
C PHE A 107 9.03 26.96 -13.73
N ASN A 108 8.10 26.83 -14.67
CA ASN A 108 6.67 26.70 -14.41
C ASN A 108 6.20 25.26 -14.64
N VAL A 109 5.31 24.78 -13.76
CA VAL A 109 4.74 23.43 -13.76
C VAL A 109 3.23 23.51 -13.80
N PHE A 110 2.64 23.02 -14.89
CA PHE A 110 1.20 22.99 -15.10
C PHE A 110 0.66 21.59 -14.78
N PRO A 111 -0.60 21.48 -14.29
CA PRO A 111 -1.27 20.20 -14.12
C PRO A 111 -1.40 19.47 -15.46
N ARG A 112 -1.41 18.14 -15.40
CA ARG A 112 -1.66 17.29 -16.58
C ARG A 112 -3.14 17.40 -16.99
N GLU A 113 -3.39 17.83 -18.22
CA GLU A 113 -4.71 17.73 -18.84
C GLU A 113 -5.09 16.27 -19.06
N VAL A 114 -6.29 15.89 -18.60
CA VAL A 114 -6.76 14.51 -18.51
C VAL A 114 -8.28 14.40 -18.66
N ASP A 115 -8.74 13.23 -19.06
CA ASP A 115 -10.14 12.94 -19.36
C ASP A 115 -10.53 11.50 -18.95
N ILE A 116 -11.68 11.02 -19.42
CA ILE A 116 -12.14 9.64 -19.19
C ILE A 116 -11.34 8.58 -19.98
N THR A 117 -10.64 8.98 -21.05
CA THR A 117 -9.87 8.06 -21.91
C THR A 117 -8.41 7.90 -21.47
N THR A 118 -7.88 8.88 -20.75
CA THR A 118 -6.51 8.90 -20.21
C THR A 118 -6.21 7.61 -19.45
N PRO A 119 -5.16 6.84 -19.83
CA PRO A 119 -4.80 5.60 -19.15
C PRO A 119 -4.55 5.78 -17.65
N MET A 120 -5.04 4.83 -16.85
CA MET A 120 -4.63 4.69 -15.45
C MET A 120 -3.16 4.26 -15.38
N GLY A 121 -2.45 4.75 -14.37
CA GLY A 121 -1.02 4.58 -14.18
C GLY A 121 -0.63 4.86 -12.72
N PRO A 122 0.67 5.01 -12.40
CA PRO A 122 1.17 5.07 -11.02
C PRO A 122 0.89 6.41 -10.29
N ARG A 123 -0.17 7.15 -10.63
CA ARG A 123 -0.75 8.28 -9.86
C ARG A 123 0.18 9.46 -9.51
N VAL A 124 1.41 9.50 -10.04
CA VAL A 124 2.43 10.54 -9.76
C VAL A 124 2.14 11.92 -10.34
N ASP A 125 1.30 12.03 -11.37
CA ASP A 125 1.15 13.26 -12.16
C ASP A 125 0.43 14.39 -11.44
N MET A 126 0.76 15.66 -11.74
CA MET A 126 0.06 16.78 -11.12
C MET A 126 -1.38 16.87 -11.63
N ARG A 127 -2.35 16.91 -10.72
CA ARG A 127 -3.77 17.11 -11.03
C ARG A 127 -4.32 18.31 -10.26
N ARG A 128 -5.30 19.00 -10.85
CA ARG A 128 -6.23 19.85 -10.09
C ARG A 128 -7.27 18.97 -9.40
N ASP A 129 -7.59 19.29 -8.15
CA ASP A 129 -8.69 18.69 -7.40
C ASP A 129 -9.35 19.74 -6.50
N GLN A 130 -10.66 19.96 -6.67
CA GLN A 130 -11.53 20.74 -5.78
C GLN A 130 -10.95 22.08 -5.29
N GLY A 131 -10.26 22.81 -6.17
CA GLY A 131 -9.67 24.13 -5.92
C GLY A 131 -8.18 24.15 -5.59
N GLY A 132 -7.53 22.98 -5.48
CA GLY A 132 -6.10 22.85 -5.24
C GLY A 132 -5.36 21.99 -6.27
N LEU A 133 -4.05 21.83 -6.06
CA LEU A 133 -3.16 20.96 -6.82
C LEU A 133 -2.59 19.85 -5.93
N CYS A 134 -2.42 18.64 -6.47
CA CYS A 134 -1.77 17.51 -5.81
C CYS A 134 -0.90 16.73 -6.81
N ALA A 135 0.37 16.45 -6.46
CA ALA A 135 1.37 15.85 -7.35
C ALA A 135 2.42 15.03 -6.59
N GLY A 136 2.99 14.00 -7.23
CA GLY A 136 4.25 13.39 -6.81
C GLY A 136 5.44 14.17 -7.40
N GLY A 137 6.48 14.42 -6.59
CA GLY A 137 7.65 15.21 -6.98
C GLY A 137 8.36 14.67 -8.24
N ARG A 138 8.45 13.35 -8.36
CA ARG A 138 9.01 12.60 -9.50
C ARG A 138 8.47 13.05 -10.86
N TRP A 139 7.26 13.59 -10.92
CA TRP A 139 6.64 14.05 -12.16
C TRP A 139 7.13 15.41 -12.66
N PHE A 140 7.67 16.27 -11.78
CA PHE A 140 8.00 17.66 -12.12
C PHE A 140 9.30 18.22 -11.52
N LEU A 141 9.92 17.55 -10.56
CA LEU A 141 11.16 17.98 -9.93
C LEU A 141 12.35 17.20 -10.53
N PRO A 142 13.35 17.88 -11.12
CA PRO A 142 14.63 17.26 -11.40
C PRO A 142 15.41 17.07 -10.08
N ARG A 143 16.18 15.98 -9.98
CA ARG A 143 17.01 15.63 -8.82
C ARG A 143 18.50 15.85 -9.10
N PRO A 144 19.34 16.23 -8.13
CA PRO A 144 20.79 16.37 -8.33
C PRO A 144 21.42 15.11 -8.93
N ALA A 145 22.31 15.26 -9.91
CA ALA A 145 22.83 14.12 -10.67
C ALA A 145 23.91 13.30 -9.94
N VAL A 146 24.51 13.84 -8.87
CA VAL A 146 25.47 13.12 -8.03
C VAL A 146 24.73 12.49 -6.86
N ASP A 147 24.74 11.17 -6.78
CA ASP A 147 24.19 10.41 -5.65
C ASP A 147 25.08 10.59 -4.41
N ARG A 148 24.51 11.23 -3.39
CA ARG A 148 25.09 11.55 -2.07
C ARG A 148 23.96 12.01 -1.16
N GLU A 149 24.25 12.22 0.12
CA GLU A 149 23.32 12.87 1.05
C GLU A 149 23.23 14.38 0.79
N TYR A 150 22.01 14.91 0.85
CA TYR A 150 21.67 16.33 0.74
C TYR A 150 20.77 16.75 1.90
N HIS A 151 20.93 17.99 2.35
CA HIS A 151 19.95 18.68 3.18
C HIS A 151 18.86 19.23 2.26
N ASN A 152 17.70 18.56 2.17
CA ASN A 152 16.62 18.98 1.29
C ASN A 152 15.69 19.93 2.06
N ILE A 153 15.50 21.14 1.53
CA ILE A 153 14.64 22.19 2.11
C ILE A 153 13.49 22.47 1.13
N VAL A 154 12.25 22.42 1.60
CA VAL A 154 11.07 22.87 0.85
C VAL A 154 10.38 23.99 1.62
N GLU A 155 10.20 25.14 0.99
CA GLU A 155 9.41 26.27 1.51
C GLU A 155 8.42 26.78 0.47
N TRP A 156 7.39 27.51 0.89
CA TRP A 156 6.31 27.95 0.00
C TRP A 156 6.07 29.46 0.11
N ASP A 157 6.18 30.17 -1.00
CA ASP A 157 5.74 31.57 -1.07
C ASP A 157 4.22 31.62 -1.29
N LEU A 158 3.48 31.84 -0.20
CA LEU A 158 2.03 32.03 -0.22
C LEU A 158 1.62 33.51 -0.19
N ALA A 159 2.53 34.46 -0.41
CA ALA A 159 2.26 35.90 -0.27
C ALA A 159 1.24 36.46 -1.27
N GLN A 160 0.97 35.76 -2.37
CA GLN A 160 -0.07 36.08 -3.36
C GLN A 160 -1.21 35.03 -3.42
N ALA A 161 -1.23 34.08 -2.47
CA ALA A 161 -2.25 33.04 -2.41
C ALA A 161 -3.55 33.56 -1.76
N PRO A 162 -4.73 33.02 -2.12
CA PRO A 162 -5.98 33.32 -1.42
C PRO A 162 -5.94 32.97 0.08
N GLU A 163 -6.65 33.74 0.90
CA GLU A 163 -6.78 33.48 2.34
C GLU A 163 -7.30 32.06 2.60
N GLY A 164 -6.72 31.38 3.60
CA GLY A 164 -7.00 29.98 3.90
C GLY A 164 -6.25 28.95 3.02
N THR A 165 -5.42 29.40 2.07
CA THR A 165 -4.49 28.49 1.36
C THR A 165 -3.53 27.83 2.35
N ARG A 166 -3.45 26.51 2.29
CA ARG A 166 -2.42 25.69 2.96
C ARG A 166 -1.57 25.00 1.91
N ALA A 167 -0.34 24.67 2.29
CA ALA A 167 0.59 23.93 1.46
C ALA A 167 1.31 22.85 2.29
N VAL A 168 1.47 21.67 1.71
CA VAL A 168 1.89 20.45 2.40
C VAL A 168 2.88 19.66 1.54
N TRP A 169 3.92 19.14 2.17
CA TRP A 169 4.90 18.20 1.62
C TRP A 169 4.91 16.93 2.49
N SER A 170 5.40 15.79 1.99
CA SER A 170 5.41 14.51 2.73
C SER A 170 6.03 14.59 4.14
N TYR A 171 6.93 15.54 4.39
CA TYR A 171 7.61 15.70 5.69
C TYR A 171 7.08 16.86 6.55
N GLY A 172 6.22 17.76 6.04
CA GLY A 172 5.73 18.93 6.81
C GLY A 172 4.72 19.83 6.10
N GLU A 173 4.14 20.77 6.85
CA GLU A 173 3.30 21.84 6.31
C GLU A 173 4.09 23.14 6.19
N GLY A 174 3.85 23.91 5.12
CA GLY A 174 4.41 25.25 4.93
C GLY A 174 3.60 26.34 5.67
N PRO A 175 3.85 27.63 5.39
CA PRO A 175 4.74 28.14 4.33
C PRO A 175 6.23 28.12 4.66
N GLY A 176 6.59 28.03 5.95
CA GLY A 176 7.99 28.02 6.40
C GLY A 176 8.79 26.81 5.88
N PRO A 177 10.13 26.87 5.94
CA PRO A 177 11.00 25.80 5.46
C PRO A 177 10.83 24.51 6.26
N VAL A 178 10.54 23.43 5.53
CA VAL A 178 10.53 22.05 6.02
C VAL A 178 11.80 21.37 5.51
N THR A 179 12.49 20.64 6.38
CA THR A 179 13.80 20.03 6.08
C THR A 179 13.76 18.50 6.18
N LYS A 180 14.38 17.79 5.23
CA LYS A 180 14.60 16.34 5.28
C LYS A 180 15.97 15.99 4.69
N ASP A 181 16.81 15.34 5.48
CA ASP A 181 18.10 14.82 5.02
C ASP A 181 17.93 13.49 4.26
N GLY A 182 18.74 13.27 3.24
CA GLY A 182 18.80 12.00 2.50
C GLY A 182 19.30 12.14 1.06
N ASN A 183 19.14 11.07 0.26
CA ASN A 183 19.64 11.00 -1.12
C ASN A 183 18.86 11.91 -2.11
N PRO A 184 19.27 12.05 -3.39
CA PRO A 184 18.61 12.94 -4.36
C PRO A 184 17.11 12.67 -4.57
N ASN A 185 16.64 11.47 -4.21
CA ASN A 185 15.25 11.08 -4.44
C ASN A 185 14.30 11.58 -3.34
N VAL A 186 14.78 12.14 -2.23
CA VAL A 186 13.91 12.64 -1.12
C VAL A 186 12.83 13.61 -1.60
N VAL A 187 13.13 14.43 -2.61
CA VAL A 187 12.18 15.38 -3.21
C VAL A 187 11.35 14.76 -4.34
N THR A 188 11.85 13.78 -5.08
CA THR A 188 11.06 13.12 -6.14
C THR A 188 10.11 12.07 -5.58
N ASP A 189 10.55 11.30 -4.60
CA ASP A 189 9.82 10.24 -3.91
C ASP A 189 9.00 10.80 -2.73
N SER A 190 8.23 11.86 -3.02
CA SER A 190 7.41 12.60 -2.06
C SER A 190 6.23 13.29 -2.76
N ILE A 191 5.25 13.72 -1.98
CA ILE A 191 3.98 14.28 -2.45
C ILE A 191 3.87 15.75 -2.02
N PHE A 192 3.34 16.57 -2.92
CA PHE A 192 3.14 18.01 -2.76
C PHE A 192 1.66 18.34 -2.98
N MET A 193 1.08 19.13 -2.08
CA MET A 193 -0.34 19.49 -2.10
C MET A 193 -0.55 20.95 -1.68
N VAL A 194 -1.32 21.71 -2.45
CA VAL A 194 -1.55 23.15 -2.16
C VAL A 194 -2.92 23.64 -2.60
N GLY A 195 -3.54 24.51 -1.77
CA GLY A 195 -4.87 25.08 -2.02
C GLY A 195 -5.74 25.05 -0.76
N PRO A 196 -7.06 24.80 -0.87
CA PRO A 196 -7.99 24.75 0.27
C PRO A 196 -7.89 23.40 1.02
N VAL A 197 -6.70 23.05 1.51
CA VAL A 197 -6.41 21.75 2.13
C VAL A 197 -7.16 21.59 3.45
N LYS A 198 -8.07 20.62 3.51
CA LYS A 198 -8.63 20.08 4.75
C LYS A 198 -7.71 18.98 5.28
N SER A 199 -7.77 18.73 6.59
CA SER A 199 -6.97 17.67 7.21
C SER A 199 -7.62 17.04 8.43
N TYR A 200 -7.30 15.76 8.65
CA TYR A 200 -7.56 15.02 9.87
C TYR A 200 -6.21 14.74 10.54
N LEU A 201 -6.06 15.21 11.77
CA LEU A 201 -4.80 15.18 12.51
C LEU A 201 -4.93 14.23 13.71
N ASN A 202 -3.91 13.41 13.96
CA ASN A 202 -3.83 12.70 15.22
C ASN A 202 -3.58 13.73 16.35
N SER A 203 -4.54 13.86 17.27
CA SER A 203 -4.49 14.84 18.37
C SER A 203 -3.31 14.62 19.34
N GLY A 204 -2.68 13.44 19.33
CA GLY A 204 -1.41 13.19 20.03
C GLY A 204 -0.22 13.97 19.49
N VAL A 205 -0.21 14.31 18.19
CA VAL A 205 0.90 15.05 17.55
C VAL A 205 1.06 16.46 18.12
N LEU A 206 -0.04 17.07 18.59
CA LEU A 206 -0.04 18.36 19.29
C LEU A 206 0.67 18.34 20.65
N SER A 207 1.08 17.17 21.15
CA SER A 207 1.83 17.01 22.41
C SER A 207 3.34 16.79 22.23
N GLY A 208 3.84 16.77 20.98
CA GLY A 208 5.26 16.48 20.70
C GLY A 208 5.62 14.99 20.79
N ALA A 209 4.64 14.09 20.76
CA ALA A 209 4.86 12.66 20.68
C ALA A 209 5.26 12.25 19.25
N TYR A 210 6.49 11.77 19.09
CA TYR A 210 6.99 11.20 17.84
C TYR A 210 6.36 9.81 17.63
N SER A 211 5.23 9.79 16.91
CA SER A 211 4.72 8.70 16.04
C SER A 211 3.30 9.08 15.62
N GLY A 212 3.05 9.38 14.34
CA GLY A 212 1.70 9.77 13.93
C GLY A 212 1.51 9.98 12.42
N ALA A 213 0.30 9.68 11.96
CA ALA A 213 -0.16 10.00 10.62
C ALA A 213 -1.06 11.25 10.62
N ASN A 214 -0.91 12.09 9.60
CA ASN A 214 -1.84 13.16 9.25
C ASN A 214 -2.43 12.89 7.86
N ILE A 215 -3.68 13.29 7.64
CA ILE A 215 -4.42 13.00 6.41
C ILE A 215 -4.90 14.32 5.81
N TYR A 216 -4.76 14.47 4.49
CA TYR A 216 -5.00 15.70 3.75
C TYR A 216 -5.91 15.44 2.53
N TRP A 217 -6.88 16.32 2.28
CA TRP A 217 -7.78 16.25 1.12
C TRP A 217 -8.30 17.63 0.72
N PHE A 218 -8.92 17.75 -0.45
CA PHE A 218 -9.66 18.94 -0.88
C PHE A 218 -11.18 18.69 -0.88
N GLY A 219 -11.97 19.77 -0.80
CA GLY A 219 -13.43 19.71 -0.94
C GLY A 219 -14.14 18.84 0.11
N GLU A 220 -15.17 18.10 -0.30
CA GLU A 220 -15.85 17.13 0.59
C GLU A 220 -15.42 15.70 0.29
N LEU A 221 -15.02 15.00 1.35
CA LEU A 221 -14.59 13.61 1.32
C LEU A 221 -15.82 12.70 1.54
N PRO A 222 -16.08 11.70 0.68
CA PRO A 222 -17.20 10.78 0.84
C PRO A 222 -17.21 10.08 2.20
N ASP A 223 -18.40 9.86 2.78
CA ASP A 223 -18.61 9.35 4.14
C ASP A 223 -17.80 8.08 4.45
N ASN A 224 -17.61 7.20 3.46
CA ASN A 224 -16.89 5.94 3.63
C ASN A 224 -15.37 6.13 3.74
N LEU A 225 -14.77 7.03 2.95
CA LEU A 225 -13.40 7.48 3.14
C LEU A 225 -13.25 8.30 4.43
N GLN A 226 -14.22 9.15 4.76
CA GLN A 226 -14.18 10.00 5.96
C GLN A 226 -14.13 9.17 7.26
N ARG A 227 -14.85 8.04 7.32
CA ARG A 227 -14.79 7.09 8.46
C ARG A 227 -13.41 6.43 8.62
N LEU A 228 -12.67 6.24 7.54
CA LEU A 228 -11.35 5.60 7.55
C LEU A 228 -10.20 6.56 7.92
N ASN A 229 -10.50 7.83 8.18
CA ASN A 229 -9.54 8.75 8.77
C ASN A 229 -9.03 8.27 10.15
N GLU A 230 -9.93 7.75 11.00
CA GLU A 230 -9.57 7.18 12.30
C GLU A 230 -8.71 5.90 12.14
N TYR A 231 -9.00 5.08 11.13
CA TYR A 231 -8.25 3.85 10.86
C TYR A 231 -6.77 4.13 10.56
N ASN A 232 -6.47 5.08 9.67
CA ASN A 232 -5.10 5.42 9.29
C ASN A 232 -4.25 5.92 10.48
N VAL A 233 -4.83 6.77 11.35
CA VAL A 233 -4.11 7.29 12.53
C VAL A 233 -3.90 6.24 13.63
N LEU A 234 -4.73 5.19 13.66
CA LEU A 234 -4.56 4.04 14.57
C LEU A 234 -3.62 2.97 14.01
N LEU A 235 -3.53 2.83 12.68
CA LEU A 235 -2.64 1.87 12.02
C LEU A 235 -1.17 2.30 12.08
N PHE A 236 -0.87 3.56 11.75
CA PHE A 236 0.53 4.00 11.60
C PHE A 236 1.42 3.74 12.82
N PRO A 237 1.06 4.10 14.06
CA PRO A 237 1.96 3.91 15.20
C PRO A 237 2.24 2.42 15.50
N LYS A 238 1.33 1.53 15.09
CA LYS A 238 1.48 0.08 15.24
C LYS A 238 2.39 -0.51 14.18
N LEU A 239 2.30 -0.07 12.92
CA LEU A 239 3.27 -0.39 11.88
C LEU A 239 4.66 0.14 12.26
N ALA A 240 4.74 1.40 12.70
CA ALA A 240 5.98 2.04 13.13
C ALA A 240 6.67 1.24 14.25
N SER A 241 5.96 0.79 15.28
CA SER A 241 6.58 -0.01 16.34
C SER A 241 6.90 -1.45 15.92
N PHE A 242 6.07 -2.07 15.06
CA PHE A 242 6.37 -3.39 14.49
C PHE A 242 7.68 -3.39 13.67
N PHE A 243 7.89 -2.36 12.83
CA PHE A 243 9.10 -2.18 12.02
C PHE A 243 10.24 -1.45 12.75
N GLN A 244 10.07 -1.06 14.02
CA GLN A 244 11.08 -0.38 14.85
C GLN A 244 11.54 0.96 14.23
N ARG A 245 10.54 1.76 13.86
CA ARG A 245 10.58 3.11 13.26
C ARG A 245 9.72 4.10 14.07
N GLU A 246 9.80 4.05 15.40
CA GLU A 246 9.09 4.99 16.29
C GLU A 246 9.49 6.46 16.06
N ASP A 247 10.60 6.74 15.37
CA ASP A 247 11.02 8.07 14.93
C ASP A 247 10.15 8.67 13.79
N ALA A 248 9.40 7.82 13.07
CA ALA A 248 8.75 8.20 11.82
C ALA A 248 7.47 9.04 12.00
N SER A 249 7.20 9.88 10.99
CA SER A 249 5.91 10.54 10.78
C SER A 249 5.28 10.06 9.47
N TYR A 250 3.97 10.25 9.27
CA TYR A 250 3.30 9.82 8.04
C TYR A 250 2.33 10.85 7.48
N ARG A 251 2.18 10.88 6.15
CA ARG A 251 1.18 11.73 5.49
C ARG A 251 0.40 10.99 4.40
N VAL A 252 -0.92 11.04 4.51
CA VAL A 252 -1.86 10.48 3.54
C VAL A 252 -2.47 11.62 2.74
N PHE A 253 -2.36 11.57 1.41
CA PHE A 253 -2.86 12.59 0.51
C PHE A 253 -3.99 12.03 -0.35
N ILE A 254 -5.24 12.41 -0.07
CA ILE A 254 -6.40 11.92 -0.81
C ILE A 254 -6.77 12.94 -1.89
N ARG A 255 -6.80 12.51 -3.16
CA ARG A 255 -7.24 13.33 -4.30
C ARG A 255 -8.39 12.68 -5.07
N LYS A 256 -9.31 13.51 -5.55
CA LYS A 256 -10.39 13.12 -6.45
C LYS A 256 -9.91 13.06 -7.90
N VAL A 257 -10.41 12.09 -8.66
CA VAL A 257 -10.12 11.92 -10.09
C VAL A 257 -11.38 11.66 -10.92
N ILE A 258 -11.26 11.80 -12.24
CA ILE A 258 -12.33 11.54 -13.22
C ILE A 258 -12.71 10.05 -13.23
N ARG A 259 -11.70 9.19 -13.12
CA ARG A 259 -11.78 7.72 -13.12
C ARG A 259 -10.57 7.18 -12.36
N GLY A 260 -10.80 6.25 -11.43
CA GLY A 260 -9.76 5.56 -10.68
C GLY A 260 -10.11 5.33 -9.22
N PHE A 261 -9.51 4.28 -8.66
CA PHE A 261 -9.35 4.03 -7.23
C PHE A 261 -8.02 3.28 -7.04
N GLY A 262 -7.53 3.14 -5.81
CA GLY A 262 -6.17 2.67 -5.53
C GLY A 262 -5.22 3.81 -5.15
N GLY A 263 -4.05 3.48 -4.62
CA GLY A 263 -3.05 4.45 -4.18
C GLY A 263 -1.74 4.39 -4.94
N SER A 264 -0.78 5.19 -4.50
CA SER A 264 0.62 5.07 -4.87
C SER A 264 1.47 5.60 -3.74
N SER A 265 2.40 4.77 -3.29
CA SER A 265 3.27 5.05 -2.15
C SER A 265 4.51 5.87 -2.53
N CYS A 266 4.99 6.61 -1.55
CA CYS A 266 6.21 7.43 -1.58
C CYS A 266 6.94 7.26 -0.23
N LEU A 267 8.07 7.95 -0.03
CA LEU A 267 8.73 7.96 1.28
C LEU A 267 7.85 8.66 2.34
N GLU A 268 7.63 7.97 3.47
CA GLU A 268 6.85 8.44 4.63
C GLU A 268 5.43 8.95 4.27
N SER A 269 4.87 8.50 3.15
CA SER A 269 3.58 8.98 2.63
C SER A 269 2.99 8.10 1.52
N TYR A 270 1.69 8.24 1.25
CA TYR A 270 1.07 7.75 0.01
C TYR A 270 -0.03 8.70 -0.49
N MET A 271 -0.33 8.60 -1.78
CA MET A 271 -1.44 9.28 -2.44
C MET A 271 -2.58 8.30 -2.70
N LEU A 272 -3.80 8.60 -2.26
CA LEU A 272 -5.02 7.86 -2.57
C LEU A 272 -5.80 8.57 -3.67
N GLU A 273 -6.16 7.88 -4.74
CA GLU A 273 -7.11 8.38 -5.74
C GLU A 273 -8.52 7.84 -5.49
N TYR A 274 -9.54 8.66 -5.74
CA TYR A 274 -10.93 8.21 -5.79
C TYR A 274 -11.75 8.93 -6.88
N ASP A 275 -12.60 8.21 -7.58
CA ASP A 275 -13.61 8.78 -8.47
C ASP A 275 -15.03 8.74 -7.84
N LYS A 276 -16.03 9.08 -8.64
CA LYS A 276 -17.44 9.13 -8.23
C LYS A 276 -18.05 7.79 -7.77
N THR A 277 -17.46 6.63 -8.09
CA THR A 277 -18.00 5.32 -7.69
C THR A 277 -17.41 4.82 -6.38
N VAL A 278 -16.55 5.59 -5.69
CA VAL A 278 -15.95 5.16 -4.42
C VAL A 278 -16.98 4.85 -3.32
N SER A 279 -18.21 5.38 -3.41
CA SER A 279 -19.33 5.03 -2.54
C SER A 279 -19.80 3.57 -2.65
N GLU A 280 -19.36 2.85 -3.69
CA GLU A 280 -19.63 1.42 -3.91
C GLU A 280 -18.56 0.52 -3.26
N GLU A 281 -17.42 1.08 -2.81
CA GLU A 281 -16.34 0.32 -2.16
C GLU A 281 -16.75 -0.20 -0.78
N THR A 282 -16.38 -1.44 -0.49
CA THR A 282 -16.60 -2.06 0.82
C THR A 282 -15.59 -1.51 1.85
N ASP A 283 -15.95 -1.59 3.14
CA ASP A 283 -14.98 -1.28 4.22
C ASP A 283 -13.73 -2.17 4.08
N GLU A 284 -13.94 -3.48 3.84
CA GLU A 284 -12.90 -4.51 3.68
C GLU A 284 -11.92 -4.20 2.53
N ASP A 285 -12.41 -3.79 1.37
CA ASP A 285 -11.57 -3.44 0.21
C ASP A 285 -10.75 -2.16 0.47
N MET A 286 -11.37 -1.13 1.07
CA MET A 286 -10.67 0.11 1.42
C MET A 286 -9.62 -0.11 2.53
N ILE A 287 -9.91 -0.88 3.59
CA ILE A 287 -8.93 -1.20 4.65
C ILE A 287 -7.70 -1.88 4.05
N CYS A 288 -7.92 -2.84 3.15
CA CYS A 288 -6.84 -3.59 2.52
C CYS A 288 -5.90 -2.62 1.79
N LEU A 289 -6.47 -1.77 0.92
CA LEU A 289 -5.72 -0.76 0.18
C LEU A 289 -4.98 0.22 1.10
N LEU A 290 -5.67 0.83 2.07
CA LEU A 290 -5.05 1.79 3.00
C LEU A 290 -3.92 1.15 3.80
N SER A 291 -4.02 -0.15 4.12
CA SER A 291 -2.96 -0.87 4.82
C SER A 291 -1.77 -1.17 3.90
N HIS A 292 -2.04 -1.66 2.69
CA HIS A 292 -1.07 -1.95 1.63
C HIS A 292 -0.13 -0.75 1.38
N GLU A 293 -0.71 0.42 1.11
CA GLU A 293 0.01 1.67 0.84
C GLU A 293 0.77 2.23 2.07
N MET A 294 0.47 1.76 3.28
CA MET A 294 1.25 2.11 4.48
C MET A 294 2.43 1.17 4.70
N ILE A 295 2.38 -0.06 4.19
CA ILE A 295 3.43 -1.06 4.38
C ILE A 295 4.63 -0.80 3.46
N HIS A 296 4.42 -0.27 2.25
CA HIS A 296 5.49 0.09 1.31
C HIS A 296 6.53 1.06 1.91
N SER A 297 6.13 1.96 2.80
CA SER A 297 7.04 2.89 3.48
C SER A 297 7.94 2.24 4.54
N PHE A 298 7.77 0.95 4.86
CA PHE A 298 8.58 0.24 5.85
C PHE A 298 9.47 -0.87 5.26
N SER A 299 9.14 -1.41 4.09
CA SER A 299 9.87 -2.55 3.50
C SER A 299 10.01 -2.40 1.99
N PHE A 300 11.24 -2.44 1.50
CA PHE A 300 11.60 -2.31 0.10
C PHE A 300 12.77 -3.23 -0.24
N MET A 301 12.94 -3.55 -1.53
CA MET A 301 14.07 -4.31 -2.07
C MET A 301 14.53 -3.63 -3.35
N ASP A 302 15.83 -3.39 -3.48
CA ASP A 302 16.42 -2.78 -4.66
C ASP A 302 16.22 -3.66 -5.91
N PRO A 303 16.08 -3.06 -7.11
CA PRO A 303 16.14 -3.79 -8.37
C PRO A 303 17.43 -4.59 -8.52
N GLU A 304 17.37 -5.74 -9.18
CA GLU A 304 18.53 -6.58 -9.50
C GLU A 304 19.42 -5.97 -10.59
N ILE A 305 20.55 -6.61 -10.90
CA ILE A 305 21.56 -6.11 -11.86
C ILE A 305 21.05 -6.13 -13.32
N ASP A 306 20.08 -7.00 -13.61
CA ASP A 306 19.42 -7.14 -14.91
C ASP A 306 18.21 -6.19 -15.09
N GLY A 307 17.81 -5.48 -14.05
CA GLY A 307 16.66 -4.56 -14.06
C GLY A 307 15.34 -5.17 -13.58
N TYR A 308 15.33 -6.42 -13.10
CA TYR A 308 14.15 -6.97 -12.43
C TYR A 308 13.88 -6.18 -11.14
N ASP A 309 12.64 -5.71 -10.93
CA ASP A 309 12.31 -4.73 -9.88
C ASP A 309 12.04 -5.32 -8.48
N ASN A 310 12.09 -6.66 -8.34
CA ASN A 310 11.71 -7.36 -7.11
C ASN A 310 10.25 -7.10 -6.64
N GLY A 311 9.33 -6.81 -7.57
CA GLY A 311 7.91 -6.58 -7.28
C GLY A 311 7.21 -7.70 -6.49
N TRP A 312 7.68 -8.95 -6.59
CA TRP A 312 7.21 -10.07 -5.75
C TRP A 312 7.40 -9.82 -4.24
N PHE A 313 8.42 -9.04 -3.86
CA PHE A 313 8.73 -8.66 -2.48
C PHE A 313 7.99 -7.39 -2.11
N ILE A 314 8.07 -6.36 -2.96
CA ILE A 314 7.50 -5.03 -2.71
C ILE A 314 5.98 -5.12 -2.58
N GLU A 315 5.30 -5.69 -3.56
CA GLU A 315 3.84 -5.83 -3.57
C GLU A 315 3.38 -7.05 -2.75
N GLY A 316 4.16 -8.13 -2.74
CA GLY A 316 3.84 -9.32 -1.97
C GLY A 316 3.81 -9.08 -0.46
N ILE A 317 4.75 -8.28 0.08
CA ILE A 317 4.78 -7.92 1.51
C ILE A 317 3.65 -6.95 1.86
N ALA A 318 3.38 -5.98 0.99
CA ALA A 318 2.29 -5.04 1.20
C ALA A 318 0.93 -5.75 1.22
N GLU A 319 0.68 -6.67 0.27
CA GLU A 319 -0.54 -7.49 0.25
C GLU A 319 -0.59 -8.41 1.48
N PHE A 320 0.47 -9.17 1.76
CA PHE A 320 0.54 -10.09 2.91
C PHE A 320 0.26 -9.38 4.24
N TYR A 321 0.96 -8.28 4.53
CA TYR A 321 0.76 -7.57 5.79
C TYR A 321 -0.54 -6.74 5.83
N SER A 322 -1.13 -6.36 4.69
CA SER A 322 -2.48 -5.77 4.66
C SER A 322 -3.54 -6.75 5.18
N ILE A 323 -3.34 -8.05 4.98
CA ILE A 323 -4.19 -9.12 5.51
C ILE A 323 -3.93 -9.34 7.00
N PHE A 324 -2.67 -9.58 7.38
CA PHE A 324 -2.34 -10.08 8.72
C PHE A 324 -2.22 -9.00 9.80
N LEU A 325 -1.66 -7.81 9.51
CA LEU A 325 -1.40 -6.82 10.56
C LEU A 325 -2.66 -6.13 11.11
N PRO A 326 -3.68 -5.75 10.31
CA PRO A 326 -4.92 -5.17 10.85
C PRO A 326 -5.65 -6.11 11.81
N TYR A 327 -5.56 -7.42 11.59
CA TYR A 327 -6.02 -8.44 12.54
C TYR A 327 -5.15 -8.49 13.80
N ARG A 328 -3.84 -8.72 13.66
CA ARG A 328 -2.88 -8.86 14.78
C ARG A 328 -2.85 -7.63 15.68
N PHE A 329 -3.13 -6.46 15.13
CA PHE A 329 -3.23 -5.18 15.84
C PHE A 329 -4.59 -4.94 16.51
N GLY A 330 -5.55 -5.86 16.40
CA GLY A 330 -6.90 -5.72 16.95
C GLY A 330 -7.74 -4.62 16.27
N LEU A 331 -7.35 -4.18 15.07
CA LEU A 331 -8.10 -3.17 14.31
C LEU A 331 -9.23 -3.79 13.49
N ARG A 332 -9.15 -5.10 13.17
CA ARG A 332 -10.18 -5.88 12.47
C ARG A 332 -10.32 -7.30 13.01
N GLY A 333 -11.50 -7.89 12.82
CA GLY A 333 -11.87 -9.23 13.30
C GLY A 333 -11.29 -10.36 12.44
N VAL A 334 -11.48 -11.60 12.91
CA VAL A 334 -10.98 -12.82 12.23
C VAL A 334 -11.64 -13.01 10.86
N GLU A 335 -12.85 -12.48 10.69
CA GLU A 335 -13.64 -12.49 9.48
C GLU A 335 -12.95 -11.72 8.34
N TYR A 336 -12.28 -10.60 8.65
CA TYR A 336 -11.49 -9.82 7.70
C TYR A 336 -10.27 -10.60 7.21
N LEU A 337 -9.51 -11.19 8.16
CA LEU A 337 -8.36 -12.05 7.86
C LEU A 337 -8.77 -13.23 6.95
N GLN A 338 -9.87 -13.91 7.26
CA GLN A 338 -10.38 -15.02 6.44
C GLN A 338 -10.86 -14.54 5.07
N SER A 339 -11.59 -13.42 5.02
CA SER A 339 -12.08 -12.77 3.80
C SER A 339 -10.96 -12.43 2.81
N ARG A 340 -9.98 -11.62 3.25
CA ARG A 340 -8.88 -11.16 2.39
C ARG A 340 -7.94 -12.30 1.99
N LEU A 341 -7.65 -13.24 2.90
CA LEU A 341 -6.83 -14.40 2.57
C LEU A 341 -7.51 -15.31 1.53
N ASN A 342 -8.81 -15.56 1.67
CA ASN A 342 -9.58 -16.29 0.64
C ASN A 342 -9.57 -15.56 -0.71
N ALA A 343 -9.68 -14.22 -0.72
CA ALA A 343 -9.66 -13.43 -1.94
C ALA A 343 -8.32 -13.55 -2.70
N VAL A 344 -7.18 -13.39 -2.01
CA VAL A 344 -5.85 -13.55 -2.62
C VAL A 344 -5.61 -14.98 -3.10
N LEU A 345 -5.98 -15.99 -2.32
CA LEU A 345 -5.82 -17.40 -2.70
C LEU A 345 -6.74 -17.78 -3.87
N HIS A 346 -7.93 -17.17 -3.97
CA HIS A 346 -8.81 -17.30 -5.13
C HIS A 346 -8.20 -16.65 -6.36
N GLU A 347 -7.80 -15.38 -6.29
CA GLU A 347 -7.27 -14.63 -7.44
C GLU A 347 -5.96 -15.24 -7.96
N TYR A 348 -5.06 -15.68 -7.07
CA TYR A 348 -3.88 -16.45 -7.43
C TYR A 348 -4.23 -17.75 -8.18
N GLY A 349 -5.08 -18.59 -7.57
CA GLY A 349 -5.43 -19.92 -8.11
C GLY A 349 -6.25 -19.89 -9.40
N THR A 350 -6.92 -18.77 -9.69
CA THR A 350 -7.80 -18.60 -10.87
C THR A 350 -7.19 -17.71 -11.97
N SER A 351 -5.96 -17.23 -11.81
CA SER A 351 -5.32 -16.32 -12.77
C SER A 351 -5.01 -16.97 -14.14
N PRO A 352 -5.46 -16.40 -15.27
CA PRO A 352 -5.05 -16.80 -16.63
C PRO A 352 -3.55 -16.65 -16.94
N ARG A 353 -2.76 -16.10 -16.00
CA ARG A 353 -1.30 -15.90 -16.12
C ARG A 353 -0.53 -16.53 -14.94
N ILE A 354 -1.13 -17.46 -14.20
CA ILE A 354 -0.48 -18.10 -13.05
C ILE A 354 0.91 -18.70 -13.37
N GLU A 355 1.12 -19.17 -14.62
CA GLU A 355 2.38 -19.74 -15.15
C GLU A 355 3.32 -18.74 -15.86
N MET A 356 3.02 -17.44 -15.88
CA MET A 356 3.85 -16.40 -16.56
C MET A 356 5.15 -16.08 -15.78
N ASP A 357 6.25 -15.79 -16.47
CA ASP A 357 7.50 -15.37 -15.82
C ASP A 357 7.34 -13.99 -15.16
N ALA A 358 7.98 -13.77 -14.01
CA ALA A 358 7.90 -12.51 -13.27
C ALA A 358 8.49 -11.32 -14.05
N THR A 359 9.46 -11.55 -14.93
CA THR A 359 10.04 -10.53 -15.80
C THR A 359 9.08 -10.15 -16.92
N ASP A 360 8.41 -11.13 -17.54
CA ASP A 360 7.37 -10.89 -18.54
C ASP A 360 6.16 -10.18 -17.90
N ALA A 361 5.83 -10.50 -16.65
CA ALA A 361 4.79 -9.83 -15.87
C ALA A 361 5.12 -8.35 -15.59
N GLN A 362 6.38 -8.04 -15.24
CA GLN A 362 6.86 -6.67 -15.07
C GLN A 362 6.77 -5.87 -16.39
N HIS A 363 7.12 -6.48 -17.53
CA HIS A 363 7.00 -5.84 -18.84
C HIS A 363 5.55 -5.55 -19.25
N GLU A 364 4.61 -6.48 -19.02
CA GLU A 364 3.21 -6.35 -19.44
C GLU A 364 2.26 -5.79 -18.37
N PHE A 365 2.79 -5.36 -17.22
CA PHE A 365 2.04 -4.87 -16.05
C PHE A 365 0.94 -3.85 -16.41
N TYR A 366 1.23 -2.86 -17.26
CA TYR A 366 0.27 -1.84 -17.66
C TYR A 366 -0.66 -2.25 -18.83
N ASN A 367 -0.43 -3.41 -19.45
CA ASN A 367 -1.07 -3.84 -20.69
C ASN A 367 -1.98 -5.08 -20.53
N ASP A 368 -1.62 -6.04 -19.69
CA ASP A 368 -2.38 -7.27 -19.44
C ASP A 368 -3.07 -7.19 -18.05
N TRP A 369 -4.31 -7.67 -17.96
CA TRP A 369 -5.14 -7.59 -16.74
C TRP A 369 -4.58 -8.39 -15.57
N TYR A 370 -3.91 -9.50 -15.87
CA TYR A 370 -3.53 -10.51 -14.90
C TYR A 370 -2.01 -10.51 -14.65
N ALA A 371 -1.22 -10.02 -15.62
CA ALA A 371 0.20 -9.71 -15.43
C ALA A 371 0.43 -8.71 -14.28
N GLU A 372 -0.37 -7.64 -14.23
CA GLU A 372 -0.41 -6.65 -13.13
C GLU A 372 -0.52 -7.32 -11.76
N ARG A 373 -1.31 -8.39 -11.66
CA ARG A 373 -1.66 -9.05 -10.39
C ARG A 373 -0.64 -10.09 -9.93
N ILE A 374 0.30 -10.49 -10.78
CA ILE A 374 1.34 -11.48 -10.43
C ILE A 374 2.21 -11.04 -9.25
N PRO A 375 2.84 -9.85 -9.21
CA PRO A 375 3.70 -9.45 -8.08
C PRO A 375 2.94 -9.45 -6.74
N TYR A 376 1.72 -8.91 -6.69
CA TYR A 376 0.84 -8.94 -5.52
C TYR A 376 0.51 -10.38 -5.10
N MET A 377 -0.19 -11.12 -5.96
CA MET A 377 -0.80 -12.40 -5.61
C MET A 377 0.23 -13.50 -5.44
N ARG A 378 1.17 -13.65 -6.39
CA ARG A 378 2.24 -14.67 -6.30
C ARG A 378 3.22 -14.35 -5.17
N GLY A 379 3.53 -13.06 -4.96
CA GLY A 379 4.36 -12.59 -3.85
C GLY A 379 3.77 -12.94 -2.48
N CYS A 380 2.50 -12.58 -2.25
CA CYS A 380 1.79 -12.91 -1.02
C CYS A 380 1.69 -14.42 -0.78
N VAL A 381 1.40 -15.22 -1.82
CA VAL A 381 1.30 -16.68 -1.70
C VAL A 381 2.66 -17.34 -1.45
N TYR A 382 3.74 -16.83 -2.04
CA TYR A 382 5.11 -17.25 -1.72
C TYR A 382 5.47 -16.95 -0.27
N LEU A 383 5.18 -15.74 0.23
CA LEU A 383 5.43 -15.35 1.62
C LEU A 383 4.63 -16.19 2.61
N LEU A 384 3.38 -16.54 2.29
CA LEU A 384 2.56 -17.46 3.10
C LEU A 384 3.15 -18.87 3.16
N GLN A 385 3.67 -19.39 2.04
CA GLN A 385 4.36 -20.68 2.01
C GLN A 385 5.66 -20.65 2.83
N ILE A 386 6.42 -19.54 2.77
CA ILE A 386 7.65 -19.32 3.55
C ILE A 386 7.35 -19.17 5.05
N ASP A 387 6.34 -18.38 5.46
CA ASP A 387 5.94 -18.26 6.87
C ASP A 387 5.55 -19.63 7.45
N SER A 388 4.73 -20.40 6.72
CA SER A 388 4.40 -21.79 7.06
C SER A 388 5.65 -22.65 7.30
N HIS A 389 6.63 -22.62 6.40
CA HIS A 389 7.88 -23.38 6.57
C HIS A 389 8.71 -22.90 7.76
N LEU A 390 8.88 -21.58 7.93
CA LEU A 390 9.62 -21.00 9.05
C LEU A 390 8.95 -21.32 10.40
N ARG A 391 7.62 -21.27 10.50
CA ARG A 391 6.87 -21.66 11.70
C ARG A 391 6.99 -23.15 11.99
N LYS A 392 6.94 -24.03 10.98
CA LYS A 392 7.15 -25.48 11.15
C LYS A 392 8.51 -25.82 11.73
N VAL A 393 9.58 -25.17 11.25
CA VAL A 393 10.95 -25.44 11.72
C VAL A 393 11.21 -24.85 13.11
N THR A 394 10.65 -23.68 13.42
CA THR A 394 10.90 -22.97 14.71
C THR A 394 9.89 -23.26 15.82
N GLY A 395 8.74 -23.85 15.51
CA GLY A 395 7.62 -24.06 16.44
C GLY A 395 6.79 -22.82 16.78
N ARG A 396 7.06 -21.66 16.15
CA ARG A 396 6.39 -20.37 16.45
C ARG A 396 5.03 -20.23 15.75
N PHE A 397 4.06 -21.05 16.15
CA PHE A 397 2.75 -21.12 15.49
C PHE A 397 1.75 -20.01 15.88
N GLU A 398 1.95 -19.28 16.97
CA GLU A 398 1.00 -18.26 17.44
C GLU A 398 0.90 -17.06 16.47
N ILE A 399 -0.32 -16.60 16.20
CA ILE A 399 -0.60 -15.48 15.27
C ILE A 399 -0.30 -14.10 15.89
N ASP A 400 -0.56 -13.95 17.19
CA ASP A 400 -0.39 -12.67 17.91
C ASP A 400 1.09 -12.38 18.25
N GLN A 401 1.97 -13.37 18.08
CA GLN A 401 3.41 -13.24 18.25
C GLN A 401 4.09 -12.99 16.89
N ASN A 402 5.28 -12.38 16.92
CA ASN A 402 6.11 -12.33 15.73
C ASN A 402 6.47 -13.74 15.26
N SER A 403 6.42 -13.98 13.96
CA SER A 403 6.99 -15.18 13.34
C SER A 403 8.46 -14.95 12.97
N PRO A 404 9.20 -15.99 12.54
CA PRO A 404 10.55 -15.79 12.01
C PRO A 404 10.56 -15.02 10.68
N LEU A 405 9.44 -14.98 9.93
CA LEU A 405 9.31 -14.12 8.75
C LEU A 405 9.32 -12.65 9.17
N ASP A 406 8.56 -12.30 10.21
CA ASP A 406 8.54 -10.93 10.76
C ASP A 406 9.94 -10.49 11.20
N ASP A 407 10.67 -11.35 11.91
CA ASP A 407 12.02 -11.03 12.39
C ASP A 407 13.02 -10.82 11.23
N ILE A 408 12.89 -11.57 10.13
CA ILE A 408 13.67 -11.37 8.89
C ILE A 408 13.30 -10.03 8.24
N LEU A 409 12.02 -9.78 8.00
CA LEU A 409 11.56 -8.59 7.27
C LEU A 409 11.86 -7.30 8.03
N VAL A 410 11.76 -7.31 9.36
CA VAL A 410 12.15 -6.17 10.21
C VAL A 410 13.66 -5.88 10.14
N GLU A 411 14.54 -6.88 10.02
CA GLU A 411 15.98 -6.62 9.87
C GLU A 411 16.39 -6.26 8.43
N LEU A 412 15.73 -6.80 7.40
CA LEU A 412 15.88 -6.30 6.02
C LEU A 412 15.41 -4.84 5.90
N ALA A 413 14.27 -4.49 6.51
CA ALA A 413 13.79 -3.11 6.62
C ALA A 413 14.82 -2.21 7.31
N LYS A 414 15.39 -2.60 8.45
CA LYS A 414 16.45 -1.82 9.13
C LYS A 414 17.71 -1.66 8.29
N ARG A 415 18.07 -2.63 7.45
CA ARG A 415 19.18 -2.49 6.51
C ARG A 415 18.89 -1.43 5.46
N TRP A 416 17.73 -1.51 4.80
CA TRP A 416 17.29 -0.55 3.80
C TRP A 416 17.25 0.89 4.37
N HIS A 417 16.60 1.10 5.52
CA HIS A 417 16.54 2.39 6.21
C HIS A 417 17.92 2.97 6.60
N ARG A 418 18.97 2.14 6.71
CA ARG A 418 20.36 2.57 6.95
C ARG A 418 21.13 2.83 5.64
N GLY A 419 20.43 3.09 4.54
CA GLY A 419 21.02 3.32 3.22
C GLY A 419 21.78 2.11 2.66
N ARG A 420 21.43 0.89 3.07
CA ARG A 420 22.06 -0.33 2.55
C ARG A 420 21.16 -0.96 1.51
N GLN A 421 21.75 -1.23 0.34
CA GLN A 421 21.11 -2.06 -0.68
C GLN A 421 20.70 -3.43 -0.11
N VAL A 422 19.48 -3.83 -0.44
CA VAL A 422 18.86 -5.12 -0.09
C VAL A 422 18.33 -5.74 -1.39
N ARG A 423 18.75 -6.96 -1.71
CA ARG A 423 18.37 -7.68 -2.94
C ARG A 423 17.85 -9.09 -2.64
N ALA A 424 17.35 -9.81 -3.65
CA ALA A 424 16.82 -11.15 -3.48
C ALA A 424 17.86 -12.15 -2.91
N ARG A 425 19.16 -11.92 -3.16
CA ARG A 425 20.26 -12.66 -2.53
C ARG A 425 20.26 -12.53 -1.01
N ASP A 426 19.96 -11.34 -0.48
CA ASP A 426 20.01 -11.03 0.95
C ASP A 426 18.84 -11.72 1.66
N TRP A 427 17.66 -11.73 1.03
CA TRP A 427 16.51 -12.54 1.44
C TRP A 427 16.86 -14.04 1.53
N LEU A 428 17.50 -14.61 0.51
CA LEU A 428 17.94 -16.02 0.51
C LEU A 428 19.01 -16.32 1.57
N GLU A 429 19.89 -15.36 1.88
CA GLU A 429 20.88 -15.47 2.96
C GLU A 429 20.23 -15.48 4.36
N TYR A 430 19.11 -14.78 4.56
CA TYR A 430 18.38 -14.78 5.83
C TYR A 430 17.53 -16.06 6.01
N LEU A 431 17.02 -16.66 4.94
CA LEU A 431 16.27 -17.92 5.01
C LEU A 431 17.16 -19.15 5.29
N ARG A 432 18.37 -19.20 4.71
CA ARG A 432 19.24 -20.40 4.74
C ARG A 432 19.58 -20.92 6.14
N PRO A 433 19.93 -20.09 7.15
CA PRO A 433 20.25 -20.56 8.50
C PRO A 433 19.06 -21.21 9.24
N ILE A 434 17.82 -20.88 8.85
CA ILE A 434 16.61 -21.40 9.49
C ILE A 434 16.08 -22.62 8.74
N LEU A 435 15.95 -22.54 7.40
CA LEU A 435 15.40 -23.63 6.58
C LEU A 435 16.42 -24.73 6.23
N GLY A 436 17.71 -24.51 6.54
CA GLY A 436 18.77 -25.50 6.46
C GLY A 436 19.45 -25.61 5.09
N GLU A 437 20.75 -25.94 5.09
CA GLU A 437 21.59 -25.96 3.88
C GLU A 437 21.21 -27.05 2.85
N ASN A 438 20.43 -28.05 3.25
CA ASN A 438 19.96 -29.13 2.38
C ASN A 438 18.66 -28.78 1.61
N THR A 439 18.05 -27.63 1.89
CA THR A 439 16.84 -27.17 1.20
C THR A 439 17.23 -26.26 0.04
N ASP A 440 16.78 -26.55 -1.19
CA ASP A 440 17.06 -25.72 -2.38
C ASP A 440 16.16 -24.48 -2.47
N ILE A 441 16.26 -23.61 -1.45
CA ILE A 441 15.50 -22.36 -1.32
C ILE A 441 15.72 -21.47 -2.56
N ALA A 442 16.93 -21.51 -3.13
CA ALA A 442 17.29 -20.74 -4.32
C ALA A 442 16.62 -21.29 -5.59
N GLY A 443 16.62 -22.61 -5.78
CA GLY A 443 15.93 -23.28 -6.89
C GLY A 443 14.41 -23.14 -6.82
N ASP A 444 13.81 -23.24 -5.63
CA ASP A 444 12.36 -23.01 -5.46
C ASP A 444 11.98 -21.54 -5.65
N PHE A 445 12.79 -20.58 -5.15
CA PHE A 445 12.59 -19.15 -5.41
C PHE A 445 12.69 -18.82 -6.92
N GLN A 446 13.73 -19.31 -7.59
CA GLN A 446 13.88 -19.17 -9.06
C GLN A 446 12.74 -19.85 -9.84
N SER A 447 12.19 -20.95 -9.31
CA SER A 447 11.03 -21.59 -9.92
C SER A 447 9.75 -20.76 -9.75
N MET A 448 9.55 -20.13 -8.58
CA MET A 448 8.43 -19.22 -8.31
C MET A 448 8.45 -18.02 -9.27
N LEU A 449 9.62 -17.38 -9.44
CA LEU A 449 9.77 -16.29 -10.42
C LEU A 449 9.40 -16.75 -11.84
N ARG A 450 9.84 -17.94 -12.25
CA ARG A 450 9.53 -18.56 -13.56
C ARG A 450 8.12 -19.17 -13.68
N GLY A 451 7.19 -18.82 -12.81
CA GLY A 451 5.79 -19.23 -12.92
C GLY A 451 5.48 -20.68 -12.52
N LYS A 452 6.37 -21.39 -11.80
CA LYS A 452 6.00 -22.67 -11.17
C LYS A 452 4.87 -22.40 -10.17
N VAL A 453 3.71 -23.01 -10.41
CA VAL A 453 2.56 -22.94 -9.49
C VAL A 453 2.97 -23.45 -8.12
N LEU A 454 2.69 -22.65 -7.08
CA LEU A 454 3.06 -22.92 -5.70
C LEU A 454 2.10 -23.97 -5.10
N ASP A 455 2.67 -25.02 -4.51
CA ASP A 455 1.88 -26.05 -3.83
C ASP A 455 1.52 -25.61 -2.41
N MET A 456 0.22 -25.49 -2.16
CA MET A 456 -0.34 -25.02 -0.89
C MET A 456 -0.89 -26.14 -0.01
N ARG A 457 -0.79 -27.42 -0.44
CA ARG A 457 -1.32 -28.58 0.31
C ARG A 457 -0.85 -28.66 1.75
N ASP A 458 0.44 -28.41 1.96
CA ASP A 458 1.08 -28.49 3.28
C ASP A 458 1.18 -27.12 3.96
N VAL A 459 0.59 -26.06 3.42
CA VAL A 459 0.71 -24.71 4.00
C VAL A 459 -0.18 -24.58 5.23
N LEU A 460 0.45 -24.30 6.37
CA LEU A 460 -0.25 -23.90 7.58
C LEU A 460 -0.57 -22.41 7.49
N VAL A 461 -1.84 -22.06 7.60
CA VAL A 461 -2.19 -20.69 8.01
C VAL A 461 -1.83 -20.54 9.49
N THR A 462 -1.75 -19.30 9.95
CA THR A 462 -1.30 -18.83 11.27
C THR A 462 -2.07 -19.35 12.50
N ASN A 463 -2.95 -20.34 12.37
CA ASN A 463 -3.47 -21.14 13.46
C ASN A 463 -3.39 -22.62 13.08
N LYS A 464 -2.78 -23.44 13.93
CA LYS A 464 -2.61 -24.90 13.73
C LYS A 464 -3.92 -25.65 13.42
N ASP A 465 -5.05 -25.13 13.89
CA ASP A 465 -6.39 -25.71 13.74
C ASP A 465 -7.10 -25.20 12.46
N TRP A 466 -6.39 -24.47 11.59
CA TRP A 466 -6.86 -24.00 10.30
C TRP A 466 -6.21 -24.78 9.15
N SER A 467 -6.99 -25.67 8.52
CA SER A 467 -6.63 -26.31 7.27
C SER A 467 -7.06 -25.46 6.07
N LEU A 468 -6.24 -25.47 5.02
CA LEU A 468 -6.59 -24.97 3.71
C LEU A 468 -7.17 -26.12 2.87
N SER A 469 -8.44 -26.04 2.47
CA SER A 469 -9.10 -27.08 1.68
C SER A 469 -9.32 -26.65 0.22
N TRP A 470 -8.82 -27.45 -0.74
CA TRP A 470 -8.98 -27.14 -2.15
C TRP A 470 -10.43 -27.25 -2.63
N SER A 471 -10.82 -26.31 -3.49
CA SER A 471 -12.11 -26.20 -4.14
C SER A 471 -11.94 -25.97 -5.64
N MET A 472 -13.02 -26.19 -6.38
CA MET A 472 -13.09 -26.12 -7.84
C MET A 472 -13.69 -24.76 -8.23
N GLN A 473 -12.91 -23.85 -8.83
CA GLN A 473 -13.37 -22.50 -9.21
C GLN A 473 -13.19 -22.20 -10.71
N GLU A 474 -13.96 -21.23 -11.21
CA GLU A 474 -13.80 -20.71 -12.57
C GLU A 474 -12.54 -19.83 -12.70
N ILE A 475 -11.92 -19.83 -13.88
CA ILE A 475 -10.81 -18.93 -14.21
C ILE A 475 -11.31 -17.48 -14.22
N LEU A 476 -10.57 -16.58 -13.58
CA LEU A 476 -10.89 -15.15 -13.52
C LEU A 476 -10.50 -14.46 -14.84
N GLU A 477 -11.28 -14.69 -15.89
CA GLU A 477 -11.08 -14.10 -17.21
C GLU A 477 -12.07 -12.95 -17.47
N ILE A 478 -11.54 -11.75 -17.70
CA ILE A 478 -12.33 -10.56 -18.08
C ILE A 478 -12.78 -10.64 -19.56
N GLY A 479 -11.98 -11.28 -20.41
CA GLY A 479 -12.39 -11.71 -21.75
C GLY A 479 -12.31 -10.65 -22.87
N TYR A 480 -11.67 -9.51 -22.64
CA TYR A 480 -11.36 -8.47 -23.64
C TYR A 480 -10.11 -7.66 -23.20
N ASP A 481 -9.57 -6.78 -24.04
CA ASP A 481 -8.32 -6.06 -23.77
C ASP A 481 -8.39 -5.06 -22.60
N LYS A 482 -7.29 -4.90 -21.86
CA LYS A 482 -7.14 -3.87 -20.82
C LYS A 482 -7.18 -2.45 -21.40
N SER A 483 -6.69 -2.29 -22.64
CA SER A 483 -6.72 -1.03 -23.38
C SER A 483 -8.15 -0.52 -23.58
N SER A 484 -9.13 -1.42 -23.76
CA SER A 484 -10.55 -1.08 -23.97
C SER A 484 -11.13 -0.20 -22.86
N ASN A 485 -10.64 -0.41 -21.63
CA ASN A 485 -11.04 0.34 -20.46
C ASN A 485 -10.79 1.85 -20.64
N SER A 486 -9.70 2.19 -21.35
CA SER A 486 -9.20 3.55 -21.61
C SER A 486 -9.62 4.08 -22.99
N THR A 487 -9.62 3.28 -24.05
CA THR A 487 -10.20 3.71 -25.33
C THR A 487 -11.72 3.95 -25.26
N ARG A 488 -12.38 3.38 -24.22
CA ARG A 488 -13.85 3.28 -24.08
C ARG A 488 -14.51 2.48 -25.22
N ILE A 489 -13.73 1.67 -25.93
CA ILE A 489 -14.16 0.82 -27.04
C ILE A 489 -13.61 -0.58 -26.77
N ILE A 490 -14.50 -1.57 -26.71
CA ILE A 490 -14.15 -2.99 -26.55
C ILE A 490 -13.31 -3.47 -27.74
N SER A 491 -12.26 -4.22 -27.45
CA SER A 491 -11.37 -4.87 -28.42
C SER A 491 -10.82 -6.18 -27.85
N GLY A 492 -10.40 -7.10 -28.72
CA GLY A 492 -9.78 -8.35 -28.31
C GLY A 492 -10.72 -9.31 -27.58
N VAL A 493 -12.02 -9.29 -27.88
CA VAL A 493 -13.00 -10.17 -27.22
C VAL A 493 -12.64 -11.64 -27.43
N VAL A 494 -12.28 -12.31 -26.33
CA VAL A 494 -11.76 -13.68 -26.32
C VAL A 494 -12.87 -14.67 -26.69
N PRO A 495 -12.76 -15.46 -27.78
CA PRO A 495 -13.84 -16.32 -28.26
C PRO A 495 -14.20 -17.47 -27.29
N GLY A 496 -15.38 -17.33 -26.68
CA GLY A 496 -15.93 -18.27 -25.68
C GLY A 496 -15.82 -17.80 -24.22
N SER A 497 -15.19 -16.65 -23.97
CA SER A 497 -15.08 -16.03 -22.65
C SER A 497 -16.44 -15.61 -22.07
N ARG A 498 -16.46 -15.27 -20.77
CA ARG A 498 -17.63 -14.67 -20.11
C ARG A 498 -18.09 -13.38 -20.82
N ALA A 499 -17.17 -12.57 -21.36
CA ALA A 499 -17.50 -11.39 -22.15
C ALA A 499 -18.22 -11.74 -23.47
N ALA A 500 -17.67 -12.67 -24.26
CA ALA A 500 -18.28 -13.13 -25.51
C ALA A 500 -19.67 -13.76 -25.28
N LEU A 501 -19.83 -14.53 -24.19
CA LEU A 501 -21.11 -15.15 -23.80
C LEU A 501 -22.13 -14.13 -23.28
N ALA A 502 -21.70 -13.02 -22.68
CA ALA A 502 -22.55 -11.88 -22.35
C ALA A 502 -22.96 -11.05 -23.59
N GLY A 503 -22.34 -11.31 -24.74
CA GLY A 503 -22.68 -10.68 -26.02
C GLY A 503 -21.82 -9.48 -26.42
N LEU A 504 -20.76 -9.18 -25.65
CA LEU A 504 -19.78 -8.13 -25.98
C LEU A 504 -19.04 -8.44 -27.28
N LYS A 505 -18.69 -7.40 -28.04
CA LYS A 505 -18.01 -7.47 -29.34
C LYS A 505 -16.99 -6.36 -29.48
N ASP A 506 -15.97 -6.61 -30.30
CA ASP A 506 -15.04 -5.57 -30.76
C ASP A 506 -15.81 -4.43 -31.42
N GLY A 507 -15.56 -3.19 -30.96
CA GLY A 507 -16.29 -1.98 -31.37
C GLY A 507 -17.42 -1.55 -30.44
N ASP A 508 -17.84 -2.35 -29.44
CA ASP A 508 -18.85 -1.93 -28.46
C ASP A 508 -18.32 -0.78 -27.58
N HIS A 509 -19.14 0.25 -27.36
CA HIS A 509 -18.76 1.41 -26.55
C HIS A 509 -19.04 1.19 -25.05
N ILE A 510 -18.02 1.41 -24.21
CA ILE A 510 -18.12 1.23 -22.76
C ILE A 510 -18.78 2.46 -22.12
N VAL A 511 -20.11 2.42 -22.02
CA VAL A 511 -20.93 3.47 -21.37
C VAL A 511 -20.61 3.59 -19.86
N SER A 512 -20.43 2.45 -19.18
CA SER A 512 -20.23 2.37 -17.73
C SER A 512 -19.45 1.12 -17.33
N THR A 513 -18.79 1.15 -16.17
CA THR A 513 -18.06 0.03 -15.57
C THR A 513 -18.28 0.05 -14.06
N SER A 514 -18.72 -1.06 -13.47
CA SER A 514 -18.61 -1.30 -12.03
C SER A 514 -17.25 -1.94 -11.72
N ARG A 515 -16.80 -1.85 -10.47
CA ARG A 515 -15.62 -2.60 -9.99
C ARG A 515 -16.04 -4.00 -9.54
N ILE A 516 -15.12 -4.95 -9.62
CA ILE A 516 -15.30 -6.29 -9.07
C ILE A 516 -14.91 -6.21 -7.60
N SER A 517 -15.88 -6.10 -6.69
CA SER A 517 -15.62 -6.45 -5.29
C SER A 517 -15.70 -7.97 -5.17
N PHE A 518 -14.66 -8.58 -4.63
CA PHE A 518 -14.60 -10.03 -4.38
C PHE A 518 -15.56 -10.50 -3.27
N LEU A 519 -16.35 -9.58 -2.71
CA LEU A 519 -17.28 -9.77 -1.59
C LEU A 519 -18.77 -9.73 -1.97
N ASP A 520 -19.15 -10.06 -3.21
CA ASP A 520 -20.58 -10.29 -3.50
C ASP A 520 -21.10 -11.59 -2.86
N LYS A 521 -21.57 -11.44 -1.61
CA LYS A 521 -22.20 -12.48 -0.78
C LYS A 521 -23.45 -13.11 -1.43
N ARG A 522 -23.94 -12.61 -2.58
CA ARG A 522 -25.01 -13.27 -3.37
C ARG A 522 -24.53 -14.53 -4.09
N ALA A 523 -23.26 -14.61 -4.49
CA ALA A 523 -22.72 -15.78 -5.18
C ALA A 523 -22.78 -17.05 -4.31
N THR A 524 -22.55 -16.93 -3.00
CA THR A 524 -22.44 -18.06 -2.07
C THR A 524 -23.78 -18.67 -1.65
N ILE A 525 -24.91 -17.97 -1.85
CA ILE A 525 -26.21 -18.34 -1.27
C ILE A 525 -27.07 -19.23 -2.20
N HIS A 526 -26.81 -19.25 -3.50
CA HIS A 526 -27.59 -20.04 -4.47
C HIS A 526 -27.07 -21.47 -4.72
N GLY A 527 -26.10 -21.95 -3.93
CA GLY A 527 -25.62 -23.34 -3.97
C GLY A 527 -26.62 -24.39 -3.44
N GLU A 528 -27.58 -24.00 -2.59
CA GLU A 528 -28.59 -24.93 -2.07
C GLU A 528 -29.98 -24.71 -2.69
N ARG A 529 -30.28 -25.49 -3.74
CA ARG A 529 -31.67 -25.77 -4.15
C ARG A 529 -31.93 -27.27 -4.22
N LEU A 530 -31.86 -27.91 -3.06
CA LEU A 530 -32.20 -29.33 -2.89
C LEU A 530 -33.59 -29.66 -3.44
N LEU A 531 -33.68 -30.76 -4.17
CA LEU A 531 -34.89 -31.24 -4.83
C LEU A 531 -35.89 -31.80 -3.81
N THR A 532 -36.88 -30.99 -3.41
CA THR A 532 -38.09 -31.48 -2.74
C THR A 532 -39.35 -30.85 -3.34
N GLY A 533 -40.11 -31.65 -4.09
CA GLY A 533 -41.42 -31.32 -4.63
C GLY A 533 -42.21 -32.62 -4.89
N PRO A 534 -43.49 -32.72 -4.50
CA PRO A 534 -44.22 -33.99 -4.53
C PRO A 534 -44.66 -34.38 -5.94
N ILE A 535 -44.70 -35.70 -6.20
CA ILE A 535 -45.20 -36.30 -7.44
C ILE A 535 -46.74 -36.29 -7.45
N PRO A 536 -47.41 -35.70 -8.46
CA PRO A 536 -48.82 -35.94 -8.76
C PRO A 536 -48.99 -37.16 -9.68
N SER A 537 -50.12 -37.87 -9.56
CA SER A 537 -50.37 -39.15 -10.22
C SER A 537 -51.39 -39.09 -11.37
N ASP A 538 -51.03 -39.67 -12.52
CA ASP A 538 -51.90 -40.31 -13.54
C ASP A 538 -52.96 -39.46 -14.31
N PRO A 539 -53.58 -39.97 -15.41
CA PRO A 539 -53.08 -40.98 -16.38
C PRO A 539 -53.38 -40.65 -17.89
N ALA A 540 -52.59 -41.27 -18.79
CA ALA A 540 -52.89 -41.54 -20.23
C ALA A 540 -53.07 -40.30 -21.18
N THR A 541 -53.07 -40.39 -22.53
CA THR A 541 -53.19 -41.50 -23.50
C THR A 541 -52.32 -41.38 -24.78
N SER A 542 -51.78 -42.52 -25.24
CA SER A 542 -51.67 -42.95 -26.66
C SER A 542 -50.52 -42.51 -27.62
N THR A 543 -50.28 -43.42 -28.58
CA THR A 543 -49.53 -43.35 -29.86
C THR A 543 -47.99 -43.27 -29.85
N SER A 544 -47.40 -44.23 -30.57
CA SER A 544 -46.01 -44.28 -31.07
C SER A 544 -46.09 -44.60 -32.58
N PRO A 545 -44.99 -44.43 -33.38
CA PRO A 545 -44.08 -45.57 -33.53
C PRO A 545 -42.59 -45.26 -33.81
N LYS A 546 -41.73 -46.11 -33.23
CA LYS A 546 -40.51 -46.76 -33.78
C LYS A 546 -39.75 -46.13 -34.98
N VAL A 547 -38.42 -46.08 -34.87
CA VAL A 547 -37.42 -46.89 -35.63
C VAL A 547 -36.05 -46.84 -34.91
N SER A 548 -35.17 -47.83 -35.12
CA SER A 548 -33.82 -47.98 -34.52
C SER A 548 -33.01 -49.05 -35.31
N PRO A 549 -31.71 -49.37 -35.06
CA PRO A 549 -30.60 -48.61 -34.42
C PRO A 549 -29.19 -48.79 -35.09
N ASN A 550 -28.17 -48.04 -34.63
CA ASN A 550 -26.73 -48.47 -34.48
C ASN A 550 -25.87 -48.83 -35.75
N PRO A 551 -24.55 -49.17 -35.66
CA PRO A 551 -23.48 -48.80 -34.69
C PRO A 551 -22.02 -48.58 -35.28
N VAL A 552 -21.09 -48.08 -34.43
CA VAL A 552 -19.69 -48.59 -34.20
C VAL A 552 -18.44 -48.23 -35.09
N ARG A 553 -17.42 -47.66 -34.40
CA ARG A 553 -15.93 -47.84 -34.43
C ARG A 553 -14.95 -47.33 -35.54
N ASN A 554 -13.83 -46.77 -35.01
CA ASN A 554 -12.40 -46.84 -35.45
C ASN A 554 -12.04 -46.19 -36.82
N PHE A 555 -10.79 -45.94 -37.24
CA PHE A 555 -9.41 -46.18 -36.71
C PHE A 555 -8.40 -45.20 -37.38
N LEU A 556 -7.27 -44.82 -36.73
CA LEU A 556 -5.87 -44.88 -37.26
C LEU A 556 -4.83 -43.97 -36.55
N LEU A 557 -3.54 -44.19 -36.86
CA LEU A 557 -2.35 -43.69 -36.15
C LEU A 557 -1.11 -43.62 -37.08
N ARG A 558 -0.12 -42.75 -36.76
CA ARG A 558 1.24 -42.61 -37.39
C ARG A 558 1.22 -41.94 -38.79
N ARG A 559 2.26 -41.25 -39.34
CA ARG A 559 3.74 -41.10 -39.10
C ARG A 559 4.19 -39.74 -39.77
N PHE A 560 5.41 -39.19 -39.78
CA PHE A 560 6.76 -39.59 -39.32
C PHE A 560 7.67 -38.42 -38.81
N ARG A 561 8.65 -37.90 -39.59
CA ARG A 561 9.70 -36.90 -39.19
C ARG A 561 10.43 -36.27 -40.40
N ARG A 562 10.86 -34.98 -40.33
CA ARG A 562 12.28 -34.47 -40.26
C ARG A 562 12.46 -32.99 -40.67
N HIS A 563 13.44 -32.33 -40.01
CA HIS A 563 14.29 -31.15 -40.32
C HIS A 563 14.21 -30.42 -41.69
N ALA A 564 14.59 -29.13 -41.82
CA ALA A 564 14.94 -28.06 -40.84
C ALA A 564 15.04 -26.68 -41.54
N GLY A 565 15.11 -25.59 -40.76
CA GLY A 565 15.47 -24.23 -41.23
C GLY A 565 15.12 -23.15 -40.21
N TRP A 566 16.02 -22.21 -39.95
CA TRP A 566 15.75 -20.99 -39.13
C TRP A 566 15.57 -19.79 -40.05
N HIS A 567 14.53 -18.97 -39.85
CA HIS A 567 14.67 -17.56 -39.46
C HIS A 567 13.30 -16.90 -39.15
N ARG A 568 13.36 -15.84 -38.35
CA ARG A 568 12.32 -14.85 -37.94
C ARG A 568 11.37 -14.39 -39.07
N HIS A 569 10.16 -13.84 -38.81
CA HIS A 569 9.60 -13.23 -37.58
C HIS A 569 8.04 -13.32 -37.55
N ALA A 570 7.48 -13.23 -36.34
CA ALA A 570 6.07 -12.88 -36.01
C ALA A 570 4.94 -13.87 -36.38
N GLU A 571 3.80 -13.63 -35.73
CA GLU A 571 2.50 -14.32 -35.83
C GLU A 571 2.42 -15.78 -35.33
N ASP A 572 1.19 -16.18 -34.98
CA ASP A 572 0.74 -17.45 -34.38
C ASP A 572 1.56 -18.08 -33.23
N ARG A 573 1.21 -17.69 -32.00
CA ARG A 573 1.21 -18.61 -30.83
C ARG A 573 -0.18 -18.73 -30.20
N ASN A 574 -1.14 -19.19 -31.01
CA ASN A 574 -2.34 -19.85 -30.49
C ASN A 574 -1.95 -21.16 -29.77
N HIS A 575 -1.58 -21.05 -28.49
CA HIS A 575 -1.57 -22.21 -27.60
C HIS A 575 -3.01 -22.49 -27.17
N HIS A 576 -3.50 -23.69 -27.47
CA HIS A 576 -4.72 -24.21 -26.85
C HIS A 576 -4.45 -24.41 -25.36
N LEU A 577 -4.79 -23.39 -24.56
CA LEU A 577 -5.00 -23.55 -23.13
C LEU A 577 -6.14 -24.55 -22.92
N ASP A 578 -5.90 -25.58 -22.10
CA ASP A 578 -6.94 -26.55 -21.74
C ASP A 578 -8.08 -25.82 -21.04
N ARG A 579 -9.25 -25.80 -21.68
CA ARG A 579 -10.38 -24.93 -21.29
C ARG A 579 -11.11 -25.39 -20.03
N ASP A 580 -10.79 -26.59 -19.55
CA ASP A 580 -11.28 -27.17 -18.30
C ASP A 580 -10.18 -27.20 -17.21
N ARG A 581 -9.19 -26.29 -17.25
CA ARG A 581 -8.27 -26.06 -16.13
C ARG A 581 -9.00 -25.40 -14.96
N ILE A 582 -9.62 -26.22 -14.13
CA ILE A 582 -10.17 -25.76 -12.85
C ILE A 582 -9.02 -25.31 -11.94
N GLY A 583 -9.05 -24.04 -11.54
CA GLY A 583 -8.12 -23.46 -10.58
C GLY A 583 -8.39 -24.00 -9.17
N PRO A 584 -7.39 -24.57 -8.47
CA PRO A 584 -7.60 -25.10 -7.14
C PRO A 584 -7.51 -23.96 -6.13
N VAL A 585 -8.62 -23.65 -5.44
CA VAL A 585 -8.71 -22.50 -4.51
C VAL A 585 -8.95 -22.97 -3.09
N LEU A 586 -8.29 -22.33 -2.13
CA LEU A 586 -8.21 -22.81 -0.76
C LEU A 586 -9.27 -22.14 0.12
N HIS A 587 -10.13 -22.94 0.76
CA HIS A 587 -11.14 -22.48 1.72
C HIS A 587 -10.73 -22.77 3.17
N PHE A 588 -11.35 -22.03 4.10
CA PHE A 588 -11.40 -22.37 5.51
C PHE A 588 -12.53 -23.34 5.84
N GLU A 589 -12.20 -24.54 6.36
CA GLU A 589 -13.15 -25.28 7.19
C GLU A 589 -13.23 -24.63 8.59
N SER A 590 -14.08 -23.60 8.73
CA SER A 590 -14.27 -22.86 9.97
C SER A 590 -15.07 -23.65 11.02
N ASN A 591 -14.40 -24.66 11.60
CA ASN A 591 -14.73 -25.37 12.84
C ASN A 591 -16.23 -25.72 13.05
N ARG A 592 -16.58 -26.98 12.76
CA ARG A 592 -17.90 -27.62 12.97
C ARG A 592 -18.55 -27.38 14.36
N TRP A 593 -17.76 -27.00 15.36
CA TRP A 593 -18.20 -26.65 16.71
C TRP A 593 -18.76 -25.23 16.87
N LEU A 594 -18.33 -24.28 16.04
CA LEU A 594 -18.73 -22.86 16.15
C LEU A 594 -20.22 -22.67 15.77
N LEU A 595 -20.68 -23.42 14.76
CA LEU A 595 -22.11 -23.55 14.41
C LEU A 595 -22.95 -24.13 15.56
N ILE A 596 -22.46 -25.13 16.27
CA ILE A 596 -23.16 -25.73 17.43
C ILE A 596 -23.23 -24.71 18.59
N GLY A 597 -22.13 -24.00 18.87
CA GLY A 597 -22.10 -22.92 19.86
C GLY A 597 -23.03 -21.75 19.53
N MET A 598 -23.10 -21.36 18.25
CA MET A 598 -24.06 -20.35 17.77
C MET A 598 -25.50 -20.85 17.85
N GLN A 599 -25.83 -22.06 17.39
CA GLN A 599 -27.20 -22.60 17.51
C GLN A 599 -27.66 -22.73 18.98
N ALA A 600 -26.76 -23.07 19.91
CA ALA A 600 -27.08 -23.09 21.33
C ALA A 600 -27.42 -21.69 21.88
N ARG A 601 -26.65 -20.66 21.50
CA ARG A 601 -26.94 -19.26 21.88
C ARG A 601 -28.18 -18.71 21.18
N LEU A 602 -28.42 -19.08 19.92
CA LEU A 602 -29.59 -18.65 19.15
C LEU A 602 -30.89 -19.25 19.71
N HIS A 603 -30.91 -20.54 20.03
CA HIS A 603 -32.05 -21.16 20.73
C HIS A 603 -32.29 -20.53 22.12
N GLY A 604 -31.23 -20.20 22.86
CA GLY A 604 -31.35 -19.46 24.12
C GLY A 604 -32.05 -18.11 23.95
N TYR A 605 -31.63 -17.32 22.97
CA TYR A 605 -32.25 -16.03 22.65
C TYR A 605 -33.70 -16.15 22.16
N ILE A 606 -33.97 -17.07 21.22
CA ILE A 606 -35.29 -17.28 20.63
C ILE A 606 -36.31 -17.72 21.68
N ASN A 607 -35.94 -18.68 22.55
CA ASN A 607 -36.83 -19.14 23.62
C ASN A 607 -37.12 -18.04 24.67
N GLY A 608 -36.13 -17.19 24.98
CA GLY A 608 -36.34 -16.01 25.83
C GLY A 608 -37.29 -14.98 25.21
N TRP A 609 -37.20 -14.75 23.90
CA TRP A 609 -38.07 -13.81 23.19
C TRP A 609 -39.52 -14.29 23.09
N PHE A 610 -39.75 -15.57 22.75
CA PHE A 610 -41.11 -16.12 22.71
C PHE A 610 -41.79 -16.16 24.08
N ALA A 611 -41.04 -16.40 25.17
CA ALA A 611 -41.57 -16.31 26.53
C ALA A 611 -42.06 -14.89 26.89
N ALA A 612 -41.36 -13.85 26.44
CA ALA A 612 -41.76 -12.46 26.66
C ALA A 612 -43.03 -12.07 25.86
N ILE A 613 -43.13 -12.51 24.60
CA ILE A 613 -44.28 -12.20 23.73
C ILE A 613 -45.56 -12.92 24.18
N ALA A 614 -45.45 -14.15 24.69
CA ALA A 614 -46.58 -14.89 25.25
C ALA A 614 -47.16 -14.26 26.52
N ALA A 615 -46.39 -13.44 27.25
CA ALA A 615 -46.82 -12.81 28.50
C ALA A 615 -47.65 -11.53 28.33
N GLN A 616 -47.66 -10.91 27.14
CA GLN A 616 -48.33 -9.61 26.92
C GLN A 616 -49.71 -9.69 26.26
N THR A 617 -50.18 -10.88 25.85
CA THR A 617 -51.41 -11.05 25.06
C THR A 617 -52.56 -11.74 25.81
N SER A 618 -52.73 -11.47 27.13
CA SER A 618 -53.86 -12.02 27.89
C SER A 618 -54.38 -11.21 29.09
N ARG A 619 -55.22 -10.17 28.85
CA ARG A 619 -56.48 -9.87 29.61
C ARG A 619 -57.27 -8.66 29.02
N PRO A 620 -58.60 -8.51 29.29
CA PRO A 620 -59.48 -7.62 28.52
C PRO A 620 -60.24 -6.50 29.30
N PHE A 621 -60.73 -5.49 28.54
CA PHE A 621 -61.88 -4.56 28.73
C PHE A 621 -62.48 -4.24 30.14
N GLY A 622 -62.75 -2.94 30.45
CA GLY A 622 -63.44 -2.58 31.70
C GLY A 622 -63.90 -1.12 32.06
N LEU A 623 -64.39 -0.29 31.12
CA LEU A 623 -65.36 0.85 31.32
C LEU A 623 -65.16 2.02 32.35
N ARG A 624 -65.44 3.25 31.84
CA ARG A 624 -65.94 4.51 32.48
C ARG A 624 -65.00 5.41 33.33
N GLY A 625 -65.17 6.74 33.15
CA GLY A 625 -64.58 7.85 33.94
C GLY A 625 -65.59 8.48 34.94
N PRO A 626 -65.51 9.78 35.32
CA PRO A 626 -65.16 10.94 34.46
C PRO A 626 -64.11 11.95 35.04
N ALA A 627 -64.01 13.13 34.42
CA ALA A 627 -63.09 14.26 34.67
C ALA A 627 -63.63 15.24 35.78
N PRO A 628 -63.09 16.48 36.07
CA PRO A 628 -62.36 17.43 35.19
C PRO A 628 -61.22 18.32 35.79
N ALA A 629 -60.75 19.27 34.95
CA ALA A 629 -60.25 20.63 35.26
C ALA A 629 -58.74 20.92 35.55
N ASP A 630 -58.02 21.29 34.48
CA ASP A 630 -57.46 22.64 34.19
C ASP A 630 -56.27 23.31 34.93
N GLU A 631 -55.35 23.81 34.08
CA GLU A 631 -54.53 25.04 34.13
C GLU A 631 -53.50 25.35 35.26
N GLY A 632 -52.45 26.12 34.90
CA GLY A 632 -51.49 26.72 35.85
C GLY A 632 -50.06 26.89 35.32
N ALA A 633 -49.74 28.04 34.68
CA ALA A 633 -48.47 28.25 33.98
C ALA A 633 -47.43 29.12 34.72
N ARG A 634 -46.13 28.82 34.51
CA ARG A 634 -44.91 29.68 34.69
C ARG A 634 -44.57 30.21 36.11
N GLY A 635 -43.28 30.42 36.39
CA GLY A 635 -42.86 31.38 37.44
C GLY A 635 -41.52 31.11 38.15
N VAL A 636 -40.43 31.67 37.62
CA VAL A 636 -39.08 31.77 38.23
C VAL A 636 -39.06 32.68 39.48
N GLU A 637 -38.34 32.36 40.57
CA GLU A 637 -37.09 33.05 41.03
C GLU A 637 -36.57 32.66 42.46
N SER A 638 -35.24 32.80 42.66
CA SER A 638 -34.48 33.27 43.84
C SER A 638 -34.82 32.85 45.29
N ARG A 639 -33.79 32.39 46.03
CA ARG A 639 -33.29 33.15 47.21
C ARG A 639 -31.87 32.81 47.69
N MET A 640 -31.11 33.86 48.00
CA MET A 640 -29.87 33.81 48.80
C MET A 640 -30.17 33.83 50.32
N LEU A 641 -29.20 33.43 51.14
CA LEU A 641 -28.91 34.09 52.43
C LEU A 641 -27.39 34.01 52.75
N ASN A 642 -26.92 34.74 53.76
CA ASN A 642 -25.63 35.45 53.65
C ASN A 642 -24.90 35.68 55.02
N ARG A 643 -23.58 35.95 54.95
CA ARG A 643 -22.67 36.59 55.95
C ARG A 643 -22.14 35.83 57.18
N HIS A 644 -20.79 35.81 57.25
CA HIS A 644 -19.87 36.21 58.37
C HIS A 644 -19.97 35.48 59.76
N ASN A 645 -18.96 35.43 60.64
CA ASN A 645 -17.73 36.24 60.77
C ASN A 645 -16.61 35.60 61.63
N SER A 646 -15.45 36.31 61.72
CA SER A 646 -14.42 36.33 62.80
C SER A 646 -13.46 35.14 63.08
N ALA A 647 -12.21 35.52 63.41
CA ALA A 647 -11.11 34.72 63.97
C ALA A 647 -11.15 34.74 65.54
N ASP A 648 -10.18 34.34 66.37
CA ASP A 648 -8.72 34.16 66.26
C ASP A 648 -8.19 33.28 67.43
N ASP A 649 -7.17 32.41 67.22
CA ASP A 649 -6.12 32.10 68.22
C ASP A 649 -4.90 31.37 67.60
N ARG A 650 -3.83 31.16 68.38
CA ARG A 650 -2.42 31.14 67.92
C ARG A 650 -1.64 29.84 68.18
N LYS A 651 -0.41 29.82 67.59
CA LYS A 651 0.77 28.91 67.74
C LYS A 651 0.98 27.98 66.53
N GLY A 652 2.21 27.64 66.12
CA GLY A 652 3.54 28.04 66.62
C GLY A 652 4.68 27.53 65.72
N VAL A 653 5.84 28.17 65.77
CA VAL A 653 6.97 28.02 64.81
C VAL A 653 7.88 26.81 65.14
N ASP A 654 8.31 26.00 64.15
CA ASP A 654 9.69 26.08 63.55
C ASP A 654 10.32 24.76 62.98
N LEU A 655 11.06 24.97 61.88
CA LEU A 655 12.19 24.28 61.20
C LEU A 655 12.62 22.79 61.38
N ARG A 656 13.08 22.27 60.21
CA ARG A 656 14.14 21.25 59.91
C ARG A 656 13.81 19.75 60.02
N GLY A 657 14.05 19.05 58.91
CA GLY A 657 14.22 17.60 58.82
C GLY A 657 14.70 17.17 57.43
N ALA A 658 16.01 17.00 57.23
CA ALA A 658 16.60 16.57 55.96
C ALA A 658 17.23 15.18 56.09
N LEU A 659 17.28 14.40 55.00
CA LEU A 659 18.24 13.29 54.85
C LEU A 659 18.45 12.92 53.37
N ARG A 660 19.49 12.10 53.11
CA ARG A 660 20.06 11.76 51.79
C ARG A 660 19.65 10.34 51.33
N PRO A 661 19.80 10.00 50.03
CA PRO A 661 19.55 8.65 49.52
C PRO A 661 20.52 7.61 50.11
N LEU A 662 20.07 6.35 50.19
CA LEU A 662 20.86 5.24 50.71
C LEU A 662 21.41 4.35 49.57
N HIS A 663 22.72 4.09 49.60
CA HIS A 663 23.31 2.93 48.93
C HIS A 663 23.13 1.66 49.78
N LEU A 664 23.12 0.51 49.13
CA LEU A 664 23.50 -0.78 49.72
C LEU A 664 24.46 -1.52 48.77
N LYS A 665 25.44 -2.23 49.32
CA LYS A 665 26.61 -2.74 48.57
C LYS A 665 27.31 -3.89 49.31
N LEU A 666 27.94 -4.81 48.56
CA LEU A 666 28.88 -5.88 49.02
C LEU A 666 28.22 -7.01 49.84
N SER A 667 28.81 -8.22 49.97
CA SER A 667 30.18 -8.71 49.66
C SER A 667 30.14 -10.15 49.11
N SER A 668 30.69 -10.47 47.92
CA SER A 668 32.09 -10.88 47.62
C SER A 668 32.58 -12.24 48.18
N ARG A 669 33.20 -13.06 47.31
CA ARG A 669 34.31 -13.98 47.64
C ARG A 669 35.39 -13.89 46.54
N PHE A 670 36.63 -14.22 46.90
CA PHE A 670 37.85 -14.00 46.10
C PHE A 670 38.35 -15.26 45.37
N GLY A 671 39.23 -15.06 44.38
CA GLY A 671 39.95 -16.13 43.68
C GLY A 671 40.83 -15.59 42.53
N GLU A 672 41.95 -14.94 42.84
CA GLU A 672 42.95 -14.47 41.86
C GLU A 672 43.98 -15.56 41.52
N VAL A 673 44.61 -15.49 40.34
CA VAL A 673 46.08 -15.61 40.12
C VAL A 673 46.47 -14.96 38.78
N ALA A 674 47.59 -14.20 38.80
CA ALA A 674 48.49 -13.72 37.72
C ALA A 674 48.10 -13.92 36.22
N ALA A 675 48.06 -12.90 35.35
CA ALA A 675 49.06 -11.87 34.96
C ALA A 675 49.94 -12.29 33.73
N PRO A 676 50.50 -11.33 32.95
CA PRO A 676 50.62 -11.50 31.49
C PRO A 676 52.06 -11.50 30.92
N LEU A 677 52.18 -11.59 29.59
CA LEU A 677 53.36 -11.19 28.82
C LEU A 677 52.99 -10.36 27.58
N ARG A 678 53.98 -9.72 26.97
CA ARG A 678 53.84 -8.62 26.01
C ARG A 678 54.91 -8.69 24.90
N ASP A 679 54.64 -7.95 23.83
CA ASP A 679 55.60 -7.32 22.90
C ASP A 679 56.35 -8.15 21.82
N GLU A 680 56.33 -7.56 20.61
CA GLU A 680 57.40 -7.39 19.60
C GLU A 680 57.62 -8.28 18.34
N MET A 681 57.67 -7.54 17.21
CA MET A 681 58.58 -7.62 16.04
C MET A 681 58.38 -8.59 14.85
N CYS A 682 57.89 -7.99 13.75
CA CYS A 682 58.56 -7.83 12.43
C CYS A 682 59.23 -9.03 11.70
N ARG A 683 58.64 -9.43 10.54
CA ARG A 683 59.20 -9.34 9.14
C ARG A 683 58.29 -10.10 8.15
N ASP A 684 57.82 -9.51 7.05
CA ASP A 684 58.49 -9.09 5.79
C ASP A 684 58.48 -10.20 4.70
N ARG A 685 58.01 -9.84 3.50
CA ARG A 685 57.91 -10.62 2.23
C ARG A 685 56.87 -11.76 2.16
N GLY A 686 56.26 -12.04 1.00
CA GLY A 686 56.20 -11.25 -0.24
C GLY A 686 56.06 -12.06 -1.54
N LEU A 687 55.43 -11.45 -2.54
CA LEU A 687 55.23 -11.89 -3.94
C LEU A 687 54.29 -13.09 -4.14
N GLY A 688 53.50 -13.12 -5.23
CA GLY A 688 53.37 -12.12 -6.31
C GLY A 688 52.14 -12.35 -7.17
#